data_AF-A0A919T7S6-F1
#
_entry.id   AF-A0A919T7S6-F1
#
_cell.length_a   1.000
_cell.length_b   1.000
_cell.length_c   1.000
_cell.angle_alpha   90.00
_cell.angle_beta   90.00
_cell.angle_gamma   90.00
#
_symmetry.space_group_name_H-M   'P 1'
#
loop_
_entity.id
_entity.type
_entity.pdbx_description
1 polymer ?
#
loop_
_entity_poly.entity_id
_entity_poly.type
_entity_poly.pdbx_seq_one_letter_code
_entity_poly.pdbx_strand_id
1 'polypeptide(L)'
;MPPHLRRRVTVLTAAAAAATLALTSLTVQPASAEPTQHIPNGDFTTGTTGWWSTDNAPISATGGQLCAEVPGGTTNAWDVSLGHNEIPLANGAAYALSFRAYASAPVTVRANVQLNEAPYTTALSRAVALTTEAQTFEYAFTGNLDSANGTLTFQLGGAAEAFRFCLDDVSLTSDVAAPPTGTEQLENGDFGDGTSGWYTYGTTATGVDDGQLCATVPSGLANPWDAGIGQNNVALTAGSSYTLSFDATATPGAGVRAAVQLGAEPYTSYLSRDVALTPTRQHLEYTFTAPESTTAGQVAFQVGGAAAEYRLCLDNVSLIGGEPKPPYVPETGPRVRVNQVGYLPAGPKNATLVTEATEALDWQLKNAAGDVVKSGRSAPHGVDAASGQNVHTIDFSAYVTAGTGYTLVADGETSYPFDISGAVYQQLRSDALQFFYIQRSGIAIDGDLVGEQYARPAGHLGVAPNKGDTDVPCRANSCDYRLDVRGGWYDAGDQGKYVVNGGIAVQQLMSSFERTKTAVTAAHGAGLADSTLRVPERGNKVPDILDEARWELEFLLRMQVPAGQQFAGMAHHKMHDANWTGIPMQPQDDPEQRELQPPSTAATLNLAATAAQCARLFAPYDAAFSAKCLTAARTAYAAAKANPSKVAQDLGGGGGGYGDDDVSDEFYWAAAELYLTTGEAAFLTDVTASGHHTGDVFAATGFGWGSTAALGRLDLATVPSGLPAADRQRIRESVVTAADSYLATLNAQAYGLPMPGNAGSYFWGGNSNILNNVQVLATAFDLTGAAKYRDGAVQGVDYIFGRNALNQSYVTGWGEKASQNQHTRIYAHEKDAALPHPPAGSLAGGANAGLDDPYAKDLLTGCKPMFCYVDDIESYATNEVAINWNSALAWVASFLADQGNGEPAPAVSCRATYTNYGDWADKSGFTAQLTVTNTGTKAIDGWTVRFAFLGGQRLREAWSAEATQSGATVTARNTTTNQRIQPGATVYFGFNATTPGGPNPAPELITLNGAACGRS
;
A
#
# COMPACT_ATOMS: atom_id res chain seq x y z
N MET A 1 -59.75 5.28 -37.80
CA MET A 1 -60.32 4.23 -38.69
C MET A 1 -60.89 4.91 -39.93
N PRO A 2 -60.87 4.39 -41.17
CA PRO A 2 -60.19 3.24 -41.79
C PRO A 2 -59.39 3.70 -43.08
N PRO A 3 -59.35 3.06 -44.29
CA PRO A 3 -58.13 2.92 -45.12
C PRO A 3 -58.14 3.61 -46.52
N HIS A 4 -57.02 3.46 -47.25
CA HIS A 4 -56.80 3.54 -48.72
C HIS A 4 -56.37 4.85 -49.43
N LEU A 5 -55.43 4.63 -50.40
CA LEU A 5 -55.28 5.22 -51.76
C LEU A 5 -54.16 6.26 -52.09
N ARG A 6 -53.17 5.76 -52.84
CA ARG A 6 -52.62 6.23 -54.16
C ARG A 6 -52.37 7.73 -54.43
N ARG A 7 -51.14 8.03 -54.92
CA ARG A 7 -50.74 8.68 -56.22
C ARG A 7 -49.30 9.25 -56.05
N ARG A 8 -48.23 8.91 -56.80
CA ARG A 8 -47.89 9.03 -58.24
C ARG A 8 -47.90 10.46 -58.83
N VAL A 9 -46.67 10.96 -59.09
CA VAL A 9 -46.17 11.82 -60.21
C VAL A 9 -46.77 13.26 -60.28
N THR A 10 -46.15 14.39 -60.65
CA THR A 10 -45.12 14.82 -61.64
C THR A 10 -44.96 16.36 -61.39
N VAL A 11 -43.78 16.98 -61.20
CA VAL A 11 -42.80 17.54 -62.19
C VAL A 11 -43.20 18.89 -62.85
N LEU A 12 -42.15 19.67 -63.18
CA LEU A 12 -42.01 20.90 -64.02
C LEU A 12 -42.09 22.23 -63.25
N THR A 13 -41.20 23.22 -63.40
CA THR A 13 -40.33 23.72 -64.50
C THR A 13 -39.42 24.81 -63.89
N ALA A 14 -38.24 25.22 -64.35
CA ALA A 14 -37.66 25.45 -65.67
C ALA A 14 -36.12 25.47 -65.51
N ALA A 15 -35.32 24.81 -66.35
CA ALA A 15 -34.92 25.17 -67.71
C ALA A 15 -34.05 26.44 -67.80
N ALA A 16 -32.84 26.22 -68.32
CA ALA A 16 -31.69 27.11 -68.45
C ALA A 16 -31.76 28.05 -69.66
N ALA A 17 -30.99 29.15 -69.57
CA ALA A 17 -30.36 29.85 -70.72
C ALA A 17 -29.08 30.53 -70.17
N ALA A 18 -27.89 29.98 -70.41
CA ALA A 18 -27.05 30.18 -71.61
C ALA A 18 -26.55 31.62 -71.77
N ALA A 19 -25.32 31.86 -71.30
CA ALA A 19 -24.44 32.90 -71.84
C ALA A 19 -23.00 32.37 -71.86
N THR A 20 -22.58 31.92 -73.04
CA THR A 20 -21.18 31.77 -73.46
C THR A 20 -20.49 33.14 -73.48
N LEU A 21 -19.27 33.27 -72.95
CA LEU A 21 -18.04 33.50 -73.73
C LEU A 21 -16.82 33.84 -72.86
N ALA A 22 -15.68 33.35 -73.37
CA ALA A 22 -14.32 33.88 -73.25
C ALA A 22 -13.52 33.60 -71.96
N LEU A 23 -12.61 32.62 -72.08
CA LEU A 23 -11.40 32.55 -71.28
C LEU A 23 -10.59 33.84 -71.44
N THR A 24 -10.35 34.52 -70.32
CA THR A 24 -9.13 35.30 -70.11
C THR A 24 -8.54 34.85 -68.78
N SER A 25 -7.33 34.33 -68.84
CA SER A 25 -6.47 34.00 -67.71
C SER A 25 -6.33 35.20 -66.76
N LEU A 26 -7.01 35.13 -65.62
CA LEU A 26 -6.68 35.89 -64.42
C LEU A 26 -6.06 34.90 -63.45
N THR A 27 -4.77 35.07 -63.18
CA THR A 27 -4.09 34.49 -62.03
C THR A 27 -4.85 34.89 -60.78
N VAL A 28 -5.66 34.00 -60.22
CA VAL A 28 -6.11 34.11 -58.84
C VAL A 28 -4.87 33.79 -58.00
N GLN A 29 -4.31 34.81 -57.36
CA GLN A 29 -3.36 34.64 -56.27
C GLN A 29 -4.00 33.69 -55.23
N PRO A 30 -3.27 32.71 -54.69
CA PRO A 30 -3.76 31.98 -53.52
C PRO A 30 -4.06 32.97 -52.40
N ALA A 31 -5.21 32.80 -51.75
CA ALA A 31 -5.54 33.51 -50.52
C ALA A 31 -4.40 33.27 -49.51
N SER A 32 -3.82 34.34 -48.97
CA SER A 32 -2.89 34.23 -47.85
C SER A 32 -3.63 33.56 -46.69
N ALA A 33 -3.02 32.57 -46.05
CA ALA A 33 -3.53 32.00 -44.81
C ALA A 33 -3.78 33.12 -43.78
N GLU A 34 -4.86 33.01 -42.98
CA GLU A 34 -5.04 33.94 -41.86
C GLU A 34 -3.90 33.74 -40.85
N PRO A 35 -3.34 34.83 -40.29
CA PRO A 35 -2.25 34.73 -39.33
C PRO A 35 -2.75 34.10 -38.02
N THR A 36 -1.97 33.17 -37.47
CA THR A 36 -2.23 32.46 -36.21
C THR A 36 -2.20 33.44 -35.03
N GLN A 37 -3.21 33.40 -34.16
CA GLN A 37 -3.21 34.11 -32.88
C GLN A 37 -2.48 33.28 -31.81
N HIS A 38 -1.47 33.88 -31.15
CA HIS A 38 -0.66 33.23 -30.10
C HIS A 38 -1.09 33.58 -28.68
N ILE A 39 -2.02 34.54 -28.49
CA ILE A 39 -2.55 34.93 -27.18
C ILE A 39 -4.04 34.55 -27.09
N PRO A 40 -4.40 33.39 -26.51
CA PRO A 40 -5.78 32.89 -26.51
C PRO A 40 -6.73 33.62 -25.55
N ASN A 41 -6.22 34.18 -24.44
CA ASN A 41 -6.99 34.94 -23.45
C ASN A 41 -6.48 36.39 -23.36
N GLY A 42 -6.42 37.07 -24.50
CA GLY A 42 -5.98 38.46 -24.61
C GLY A 42 -7.05 39.50 -24.29
N ASP A 43 -8.32 39.08 -24.30
CA ASP A 43 -9.51 39.89 -23.93
C ASP A 43 -9.93 39.71 -22.47
N PHE A 44 -9.23 38.84 -21.74
CA PHE A 44 -9.41 38.54 -20.32
C PHE A 44 -10.84 38.09 -19.94
N THR A 45 -11.60 37.54 -20.89
CA THR A 45 -12.96 37.03 -20.64
C THR A 45 -12.97 35.76 -19.80
N THR A 46 -11.88 34.98 -19.82
CA THR A 46 -11.71 33.77 -19.00
C THR A 46 -10.87 34.00 -17.73
N GLY A 47 -10.83 35.24 -17.24
CA GLY A 47 -10.04 35.59 -16.05
C GLY A 47 -8.55 35.72 -16.36
N THR A 48 -7.67 35.25 -15.46
CA THR A 48 -6.21 35.33 -15.60
C THR A 48 -5.59 34.08 -16.25
N THR A 49 -6.40 33.15 -16.75
CA THR A 49 -5.94 31.89 -17.36
C THR A 49 -4.89 32.14 -18.46
N GLY A 50 -3.77 31.43 -18.41
CA GLY A 50 -2.64 31.56 -19.35
C GLY A 50 -1.63 32.67 -19.03
N TRP A 51 -1.93 33.55 -18.07
CA TRP A 51 -1.07 34.66 -17.68
C TRP A 51 -0.36 34.40 -16.35
N TRP A 52 0.92 34.72 -16.30
CA TRP A 52 1.74 34.66 -15.08
C TRP A 52 2.18 36.06 -14.66
N SER A 53 2.55 36.19 -13.39
CA SER A 53 3.20 37.38 -12.85
C SER A 53 4.28 37.00 -11.83
N THR A 54 5.19 37.91 -11.54
CA THR A 54 6.09 37.78 -10.39
C THR A 54 5.30 37.87 -9.08
N ASP A 55 5.73 37.15 -8.03
CA ASP A 55 5.01 37.05 -6.74
C ASP A 55 4.74 38.40 -6.07
N ASN A 56 5.57 39.40 -6.35
CA ASN A 56 5.48 40.75 -5.80
C ASN A 56 4.49 41.66 -6.55
N ALA A 57 3.79 41.17 -7.57
CA ALA A 57 2.74 41.90 -8.30
C ALA A 57 1.62 40.95 -8.77
N PRO A 58 0.78 40.45 -7.84
CA PRO A 58 -0.31 39.55 -8.18
C PRO A 58 -1.27 40.19 -9.18
N ILE A 59 -1.64 39.44 -10.20
CA ILE A 59 -2.56 39.86 -11.26
C ILE A 59 -4.01 39.49 -10.94
N SER A 60 -4.95 40.31 -11.43
CA SER A 60 -6.38 40.03 -11.36
C SER A 60 -7.08 40.49 -12.64
N ALA A 61 -8.08 39.74 -13.09
CA ALA A 61 -8.91 40.12 -14.22
C ALA A 61 -10.22 40.74 -13.70
N THR A 62 -10.46 42.03 -13.97
CA THR A 62 -11.68 42.73 -13.56
C THR A 62 -12.20 43.58 -14.70
N GLY A 63 -13.48 43.41 -15.07
CA GLY A 63 -14.13 44.21 -16.10
C GLY A 63 -13.56 44.01 -17.51
N GLY A 64 -13.02 42.81 -17.81
CA GLY A 64 -12.41 42.48 -19.10
C GLY A 64 -10.95 42.93 -19.24
N GLN A 65 -10.28 43.31 -18.15
CA GLN A 65 -8.90 43.78 -18.18
C GLN A 65 -8.05 43.08 -17.13
N LEU A 66 -6.80 42.78 -17.46
CA LEU A 66 -5.80 42.28 -16.53
C LEU A 66 -5.11 43.45 -15.83
N CYS A 67 -5.15 43.49 -14.51
CA CYS A 67 -4.47 44.52 -13.74
C CYS A 67 -3.51 43.93 -12.71
N ALA A 68 -2.39 44.62 -12.50
CA ALA A 68 -1.38 44.34 -11.49
C ALA A 68 -1.14 45.58 -10.63
N GLU A 69 -1.01 45.40 -9.32
CA GLU A 69 -0.49 46.43 -8.41
C GLU A 69 1.04 46.31 -8.36
N VAL A 70 1.73 47.28 -8.94
CA VAL A 70 3.20 47.28 -9.09
C VAL A 70 3.83 48.04 -7.92
N PRO A 71 4.71 47.40 -7.12
CA PRO A 71 5.39 48.08 -6.03
C PRO A 71 6.43 49.09 -6.54
N GLY A 72 6.51 50.24 -5.88
CA GLY A 72 7.59 51.22 -6.09
C GLY A 72 8.91 50.77 -5.47
N GLY A 73 10.01 51.42 -5.87
CA GLY A 73 11.34 51.21 -5.28
C GLY A 73 12.06 49.95 -5.75
N THR A 74 11.59 49.30 -6.82
CA THR A 74 12.29 48.19 -7.48
C THR A 74 13.49 48.71 -8.29
N THR A 75 14.54 47.89 -8.44
CA THR A 75 15.82 48.34 -9.02
C THR A 75 15.86 48.12 -10.53
N ASN A 76 15.35 47.00 -11.02
CA ASN A 76 15.37 46.62 -12.44
C ASN A 76 13.96 46.54 -13.04
N ALA A 77 13.87 46.70 -14.36
CA ALA A 77 12.60 46.61 -15.09
C ALA A 77 11.94 45.22 -14.96
N TRP A 78 12.72 44.16 -14.87
CA TRP A 78 12.23 42.78 -14.75
C TRP A 78 11.92 42.35 -13.31
N ASP A 79 12.25 43.17 -12.29
CA ASP A 79 11.95 42.86 -10.88
C ASP A 79 10.45 42.69 -10.65
N VAL A 80 9.63 43.28 -11.53
CA VAL A 80 8.19 43.03 -11.63
C VAL A 80 7.87 42.75 -13.08
N SER A 81 7.32 41.57 -13.36
CA SER A 81 6.93 41.19 -14.72
C SER A 81 5.61 40.43 -14.72
N LEU A 82 4.88 40.54 -15.82
CA LEU A 82 3.79 39.64 -16.16
C LEU A 82 3.90 39.25 -17.62
N GLY A 83 3.34 38.10 -17.99
CA GLY A 83 3.48 37.62 -19.35
C GLY A 83 2.68 36.37 -19.68
N HIS A 84 2.90 35.90 -20.90
CA HIS A 84 2.33 34.68 -21.47
C HIS A 84 3.44 33.89 -22.14
N ASN A 85 3.56 32.60 -21.82
CA ASN A 85 4.62 31.71 -22.30
C ASN A 85 4.19 30.95 -23.56
N GLU A 86 5.07 30.03 -24.01
CA GLU A 86 4.81 29.04 -25.07
C GLU A 86 4.49 29.67 -26.43
N ILE A 87 5.13 30.79 -26.73
CA ILE A 87 5.00 31.49 -28.00
C ILE A 87 6.06 30.94 -28.97
N PRO A 88 5.67 30.26 -30.06
CA PRO A 88 6.65 29.80 -31.04
C PRO A 88 7.26 31.01 -31.76
N LEU A 89 8.59 31.10 -31.71
CA LEU A 89 9.41 32.06 -32.44
C LEU A 89 10.09 31.34 -33.60
N ALA A 90 9.84 31.79 -34.82
CA ALA A 90 10.53 31.28 -36.01
C ALA A 90 11.31 32.40 -36.70
N ASN A 91 12.55 32.10 -37.06
CA ASN A 91 13.44 33.03 -37.73
C ASN A 91 12.92 33.31 -39.15
N GLY A 92 12.77 34.60 -39.47
CA GLY A 92 12.22 35.07 -40.73
C GLY A 92 10.68 35.16 -40.77
N ALA A 93 9.95 34.65 -39.77
CA ALA A 93 8.49 34.77 -39.74
C ALA A 93 8.05 36.19 -39.34
N ALA A 94 6.92 36.65 -39.90
CA ALA A 94 6.35 37.96 -39.58
C ALA A 94 5.44 37.86 -38.36
N TYR A 95 5.65 38.73 -37.37
CA TYR A 95 4.84 38.85 -36.16
C TYR A 95 4.23 40.25 -36.05
N ALA A 96 3.02 40.33 -35.50
CA ALA A 96 2.37 41.57 -35.12
C ALA A 96 1.85 41.50 -33.69
N LEU A 97 2.39 42.33 -32.80
CA LEU A 97 1.95 42.51 -31.42
C LEU A 97 1.04 43.73 -31.33
N SER A 98 -0.16 43.59 -30.79
CA SER A 98 -1.02 44.70 -30.36
C SER A 98 -1.49 44.51 -28.93
N PHE A 99 -1.68 45.61 -28.20
CA PHE A 99 -2.30 45.58 -26.87
C PHE A 99 -2.79 46.97 -26.49
N ARG A 100 -3.75 47.03 -25.57
CA ARG A 100 -4.25 48.25 -24.95
C ARG A 100 -3.83 48.31 -23.48
N ALA A 101 -3.17 49.38 -23.06
CA ALA A 101 -2.69 49.51 -21.69
C ALA A 101 -2.79 50.93 -21.13
N TYR A 102 -2.89 51.03 -19.81
CA TYR A 102 -2.71 52.27 -19.04
C TYR A 102 -2.11 52.00 -17.66
N ALA A 103 -1.70 53.06 -16.97
CA ALA A 103 -1.23 52.99 -15.60
C ALA A 103 -1.90 54.07 -14.73
N SER A 104 -1.99 53.85 -13.42
CA SER A 104 -2.57 54.85 -12.51
C SER A 104 -1.73 56.14 -12.38
N ALA A 105 -0.51 56.15 -12.90
CA ALA A 105 0.36 57.32 -13.02
C ALA A 105 1.24 57.20 -14.29
N PRO A 106 1.71 58.32 -14.88
CA PRO A 106 2.61 58.27 -16.02
C PRO A 106 3.91 57.49 -15.71
N VAL A 107 4.15 56.41 -16.46
CA VAL A 107 5.29 55.51 -16.25
C VAL A 107 5.74 54.93 -17.59
N THR A 108 7.01 54.54 -17.72
CA THR A 108 7.49 53.81 -18.88
C THR A 108 7.75 52.36 -18.49
N VAL A 109 7.08 51.43 -19.17
CA VAL A 109 7.26 49.98 -19.01
C VAL A 109 7.95 49.42 -20.25
N ARG A 110 8.29 48.13 -20.25
CA ARG A 110 8.87 47.47 -21.44
C ARG A 110 8.05 46.25 -21.86
N ALA A 111 7.64 46.21 -23.12
CA ALA A 111 7.02 45.04 -23.75
C ALA A 111 8.09 44.28 -24.55
N ASN A 112 8.28 43.00 -24.25
CA ASN A 112 9.25 42.14 -24.92
C ASN A 112 8.57 40.88 -25.49
N VAL A 113 9.04 40.43 -26.64
CA VAL A 113 8.88 39.05 -27.11
C VAL A 113 10.28 38.44 -27.13
N GLN A 114 10.50 37.37 -26.38
CA GLN A 114 11.84 36.85 -26.09
C GLN A 114 11.82 35.34 -25.80
N LEU A 115 12.99 34.70 -25.68
CA LEU A 115 13.10 33.34 -25.16
C LEU A 115 12.67 33.29 -23.68
N ASN A 116 11.99 32.21 -23.29
CA ASN A 116 11.58 31.94 -21.92
C ASN A 116 12.65 31.17 -21.11
N GLU A 117 13.92 31.46 -21.38
CA GLU A 117 15.07 30.82 -20.74
C GLU A 117 16.28 31.72 -20.88
N ALA A 118 17.26 31.59 -19.98
CA ALA A 118 18.51 32.34 -20.06
C ALA A 118 19.26 31.99 -21.37
N PRO A 119 19.75 32.98 -22.15
CA PRO A 119 20.00 34.37 -21.77
C PRO A 119 18.85 35.36 -22.09
N TYR A 120 17.61 34.90 -22.26
CA TYR A 120 16.40 35.69 -22.52
C TYR A 120 16.54 36.59 -23.75
N THR A 121 17.03 36.01 -24.84
CA THR A 121 17.30 36.76 -26.07
C THR A 121 15.98 37.30 -26.63
N THR A 122 15.95 38.59 -26.96
CA THR A 122 14.73 39.29 -27.39
C THR A 122 14.59 39.27 -28.92
N ALA A 123 13.40 38.90 -29.39
CA ALA A 123 12.95 39.12 -30.76
C ALA A 123 12.32 40.51 -30.93
N LEU A 124 11.62 40.98 -29.89
CA LEU A 124 11.10 42.34 -29.78
C LEU A 124 11.38 42.87 -28.38
N SER A 125 11.78 44.14 -28.27
CA SER A 125 11.87 44.87 -27.01
C SER A 125 11.50 46.33 -27.28
N ARG A 126 10.45 46.84 -26.62
CA ARG A 126 9.93 48.21 -26.81
C ARG A 126 9.66 48.87 -25.46
N ALA A 127 10.15 50.09 -25.30
CA ALA A 127 9.75 50.97 -24.22
C ALA A 127 8.37 51.57 -24.52
N VAL A 128 7.46 51.50 -23.56
CA VAL A 128 6.05 51.88 -23.69
C VAL A 128 5.76 52.93 -22.64
N ALA A 129 5.58 54.18 -23.06
CA ALA A 129 5.18 55.27 -22.17
C ALA A 129 3.66 55.22 -21.97
N LEU A 130 3.25 54.91 -20.74
CA LEU A 130 1.85 54.83 -20.34
C LEU A 130 1.41 56.12 -19.67
N THR A 131 0.13 56.42 -19.83
CA THR A 131 -0.56 57.51 -19.13
C THR A 131 -1.72 56.97 -18.31
N THR A 132 -2.49 57.85 -17.67
CA THR A 132 -3.71 57.50 -16.95
C THR A 132 -4.90 57.16 -17.87
N GLU A 133 -4.75 57.37 -19.17
CA GLU A 133 -5.74 57.00 -20.18
C GLU A 133 -5.28 55.76 -20.95
N ALA A 134 -6.21 54.88 -21.29
CA ALA A 134 -5.94 53.67 -22.07
C ALA A 134 -5.50 54.00 -23.50
N GLN A 135 -4.34 53.48 -23.87
CA GLN A 135 -3.71 53.67 -25.18
C GLN A 135 -3.48 52.32 -25.85
N THR A 136 -3.68 52.27 -27.16
CA THR A 136 -3.38 51.09 -27.98
C THR A 136 -1.98 51.20 -28.58
N PHE A 137 -1.22 50.12 -28.50
CA PHE A 137 0.12 49.99 -29.03
C PHE A 137 0.17 48.85 -30.04
N GLU A 138 0.86 49.06 -31.16
CA GLU A 138 1.01 48.09 -32.23
C GLU A 138 2.46 48.04 -32.72
N TYR A 139 3.02 46.84 -32.82
CA TYR A 139 4.40 46.60 -33.25
C TYR A 139 4.46 45.41 -34.19
N ALA A 140 4.92 45.64 -35.43
CA ALA A 140 5.33 44.57 -36.33
C ALA A 140 6.83 44.27 -36.17
N PHE A 141 7.21 43.00 -36.23
CA PHE A 141 8.61 42.57 -36.25
C PHE A 141 8.78 41.26 -37.02
N THR A 142 10.02 41.02 -37.48
CA THR A 142 10.40 39.74 -38.07
C THR A 142 11.14 38.95 -37.01
N GLY A 143 10.71 37.71 -36.77
CA GLY A 143 11.39 36.80 -35.85
C GLY A 143 12.84 36.59 -36.26
N ASN A 144 13.74 36.59 -35.29
CA ASN A 144 15.18 36.38 -35.46
C ASN A 144 15.70 35.21 -34.60
N LEU A 145 14.76 34.38 -34.09
CA LEU A 145 14.98 33.27 -33.18
C LEU A 145 14.17 32.08 -33.65
N ASP A 146 14.70 30.87 -33.47
CA ASP A 146 14.01 29.60 -33.70
C ASP A 146 13.86 28.89 -32.34
N SER A 147 12.66 28.92 -31.76
CA SER A 147 12.34 28.27 -30.48
C SER A 147 10.83 28.13 -30.31
N ALA A 148 10.36 26.98 -29.81
CA ALA A 148 8.98 26.79 -29.38
C ALA A 148 8.68 27.46 -28.02
N ASN A 149 9.72 27.78 -27.24
CA ASN A 149 9.62 28.29 -25.87
C ASN A 149 9.88 29.81 -25.78
N GLY A 150 9.12 30.58 -26.57
CA GLY A 150 9.11 32.04 -26.45
C GLY A 150 8.11 32.55 -25.41
N THR A 151 8.22 33.82 -25.04
CA THR A 151 7.33 34.49 -24.08
C THR A 151 7.10 35.95 -24.46
N LEU A 152 5.87 36.42 -24.26
CA LEU A 152 5.49 37.84 -24.27
C LEU A 152 5.54 38.33 -22.83
N THR A 153 6.37 39.33 -22.55
CA THR A 153 6.54 39.88 -21.20
C THR A 153 6.36 41.38 -21.16
N PHE A 154 5.65 41.85 -20.15
CA PHE A 154 5.59 43.24 -19.74
C PHE A 154 6.43 43.39 -18.47
N GLN A 155 7.58 44.03 -18.61
CA GLN A 155 8.49 44.37 -17.52
C GLN A 155 8.09 45.74 -16.95
N LEU A 156 7.61 45.73 -15.72
CA LEU A 156 6.92 46.84 -15.05
C LEU A 156 7.75 47.49 -13.92
N GLY A 157 8.87 46.86 -13.53
CA GLY A 157 9.72 47.33 -12.43
C GLY A 157 10.54 48.59 -12.75
N GLY A 158 11.29 49.08 -11.77
CA GLY A 158 12.16 50.24 -11.88
C GLY A 158 11.50 51.60 -11.60
N ALA A 159 10.20 51.63 -11.27
CA ALA A 159 9.52 52.85 -10.86
C ALA A 159 9.78 53.18 -9.39
N ALA A 160 10.03 54.46 -9.07
CA ALA A 160 10.26 54.90 -7.69
C ALA A 160 9.00 54.82 -6.83
N GLU A 161 7.84 55.12 -7.41
CA GLU A 161 6.53 55.10 -6.76
C GLU A 161 5.71 53.90 -7.22
N ALA A 162 4.83 53.40 -6.35
CA ALA A 162 3.91 52.31 -6.71
C ALA A 162 2.83 52.79 -7.69
N PHE A 163 2.39 51.91 -8.58
CA PHE A 163 1.34 52.21 -9.56
C PHE A 163 0.54 50.96 -9.92
N ARG A 164 -0.70 51.14 -10.37
CA ARG A 164 -1.50 50.07 -10.97
C ARG A 164 -1.25 50.05 -12.47
N PHE A 165 -0.93 48.89 -13.02
CA PHE A 165 -0.86 48.64 -14.46
C PHE A 165 -2.11 47.86 -14.89
N CYS A 166 -2.73 48.23 -16.01
CA CYS A 166 -3.84 47.48 -16.59
C CYS A 166 -3.64 47.28 -18.09
N LEU A 167 -4.03 46.11 -18.56
CA LEU A 167 -3.82 45.57 -19.90
C LEU A 167 -5.12 44.93 -20.43
N ASP A 168 -5.39 45.11 -21.70
CA ASP A 168 -6.58 44.65 -22.42
C ASP A 168 -6.23 44.44 -23.91
N ASP A 169 -7.09 43.76 -24.66
CA ASP A 169 -7.01 43.58 -26.12
C ASP A 169 -5.61 43.09 -26.61
N VAL A 170 -4.99 42.15 -25.89
CA VAL A 170 -3.64 41.66 -26.24
C VAL A 170 -3.71 40.66 -27.37
N SER A 171 -2.95 40.89 -28.43
CA SER A 171 -2.88 40.01 -29.59
C SER A 171 -1.44 39.92 -30.07
N LEU A 172 -0.96 38.70 -30.31
CA LEU A 172 0.31 38.47 -31.00
C LEU A 172 0.04 37.47 -32.12
N THR A 173 0.09 37.92 -33.38
CA THR A 173 -0.21 37.06 -34.52
C THR A 173 1.02 36.77 -35.37
N SER A 174 1.13 35.58 -35.97
CA SER A 174 2.17 35.27 -36.97
C SER A 174 1.74 34.19 -37.98
N ASP A 175 2.54 34.01 -39.03
CA ASP A 175 2.33 32.94 -40.02
C ASP A 175 2.86 31.56 -39.55
N VAL A 176 3.30 31.45 -38.30
CA VAL A 176 3.76 30.21 -37.66
C VAL A 176 2.55 29.48 -37.08
N ALA A 177 2.42 28.18 -37.34
CA ALA A 177 1.36 27.36 -36.74
C ALA A 177 1.51 27.36 -35.20
N ALA A 178 0.40 27.50 -34.48
CA ALA A 178 0.39 27.40 -33.01
C ALA A 178 0.76 25.95 -32.60
N PRO A 179 1.44 25.76 -31.46
CA PRO A 179 1.57 24.42 -30.87
C PRO A 179 0.18 23.82 -30.60
N PRO A 180 0.04 22.48 -30.64
CA PRO A 180 -1.25 21.82 -30.48
C PRO A 180 -1.88 22.17 -29.12
N THR A 181 -3.17 22.52 -29.12
CA THR A 181 -3.96 22.70 -27.90
C THR A 181 -4.53 21.35 -27.45
N GLY A 182 -4.29 20.95 -26.20
CA GLY A 182 -4.80 19.71 -25.61
C GLY A 182 -4.08 19.35 -24.30
N THR A 183 -4.55 18.30 -23.62
CA THR A 183 -3.86 17.75 -22.44
C THR A 183 -2.88 16.66 -22.89
N GLU A 184 -1.70 16.62 -22.28
CA GLU A 184 -0.76 15.50 -22.45
C GLU A 184 -1.42 14.20 -21.97
N GLN A 185 -1.35 13.15 -22.80
CA GLN A 185 -1.95 11.84 -22.51
C GLN A 185 -0.91 10.79 -22.11
N LEU A 186 0.39 11.07 -22.23
CA LEU A 186 1.48 10.18 -21.86
C LEU A 186 2.21 10.67 -20.61
N GLU A 187 2.70 9.74 -19.82
CA GLU A 187 3.52 10.03 -18.65
C GLU A 187 5.01 9.89 -18.97
N ASN A 188 5.90 10.62 -18.27
CA ASN A 188 7.35 10.40 -18.35
C ASN A 188 7.90 10.30 -19.80
N GLY A 189 7.38 11.12 -20.71
CA GLY A 189 7.78 11.15 -22.11
C GLY A 189 9.17 11.73 -22.35
N ASP A 190 9.67 12.49 -21.37
CA ASP A 190 11.01 13.08 -21.29
C ASP A 190 12.02 12.14 -20.62
N PHE A 191 11.57 11.00 -20.11
CA PHE A 191 12.38 9.98 -19.42
C PHE A 191 13.16 10.51 -18.20
N GLY A 192 12.69 11.60 -17.59
CA GLY A 192 13.25 12.17 -16.37
C GLY A 192 13.08 11.28 -15.13
N ASP A 193 12.07 10.40 -15.14
CA ASP A 193 11.76 9.40 -14.11
C ASP A 193 12.16 7.97 -14.55
N GLY A 194 13.28 7.85 -15.27
CA GLY A 194 13.74 6.57 -15.77
C GLY A 194 12.78 6.00 -16.84
N THR A 195 12.49 4.71 -16.76
CA THR A 195 11.55 4.04 -17.69
C THR A 195 10.15 3.86 -17.09
N SER A 196 9.83 4.59 -16.02
CA SER A 196 8.53 4.53 -15.34
C SER A 196 7.38 4.76 -16.32
N GLY A 197 6.34 3.92 -16.26
CA GLY A 197 5.17 3.96 -17.17
C GLY A 197 5.38 3.29 -18.54
N TRP A 198 6.62 3.01 -18.97
CA TRP A 198 6.90 2.46 -20.30
C TRP A 198 7.10 0.93 -20.28
N TYR A 199 6.28 0.20 -21.05
CA TYR A 199 6.50 -1.22 -21.26
C TYR A 199 7.53 -1.47 -22.37
N THR A 200 8.25 -2.59 -22.27
CA THR A 200 9.05 -3.13 -23.37
C THR A 200 8.89 -4.64 -23.48
N TYR A 201 8.98 -5.17 -24.70
CA TYR A 201 9.03 -6.60 -24.96
C TYR A 201 9.86 -6.89 -26.20
N GLY A 202 10.49 -8.05 -26.26
CA GLY A 202 11.32 -8.47 -27.40
C GLY A 202 12.60 -7.63 -27.61
N THR A 203 12.92 -6.70 -26.71
CA THR A 203 14.15 -5.89 -26.70
C THR A 203 15.11 -6.33 -25.60
N THR A 204 16.36 -5.90 -25.67
CA THR A 204 17.40 -6.14 -24.66
C THR A 204 18.12 -4.85 -24.29
N ALA A 205 18.82 -4.82 -23.15
CA ALA A 205 19.56 -3.66 -22.67
C ALA A 205 18.74 -2.35 -22.67
N THR A 206 17.47 -2.44 -22.28
CA THR A 206 16.56 -1.29 -22.13
C THR A 206 16.95 -0.48 -20.91
N GLY A 207 17.06 0.84 -21.06
CA GLY A 207 17.28 1.77 -19.96
C GLY A 207 17.41 3.20 -20.44
N VAL A 208 17.48 4.15 -19.50
CA VAL A 208 17.74 5.55 -19.82
C VAL A 208 19.23 5.79 -19.99
N ASP A 209 19.64 6.28 -21.17
CA ASP A 209 21.01 6.68 -21.50
C ASP A 209 20.99 8.14 -21.95
N ASP A 210 21.77 8.99 -21.28
CA ASP A 210 21.83 10.44 -21.54
C ASP A 210 20.46 11.13 -21.61
N GLY A 211 19.56 10.74 -20.68
CA GLY A 211 18.19 11.28 -20.59
C GLY A 211 17.21 10.72 -21.61
N GLN A 212 17.54 9.67 -22.35
CA GLN A 212 16.69 9.10 -23.41
C GLN A 212 16.43 7.61 -23.16
N LEU A 213 15.23 7.12 -23.44
CA LEU A 213 14.96 5.68 -23.39
C LEU A 213 15.62 4.98 -24.57
N CYS A 214 16.65 4.18 -24.29
CA CYS A 214 17.37 3.40 -25.28
C CYS A 214 17.14 1.90 -25.09
N ALA A 215 16.98 1.17 -26.20
CA ALA A 215 16.88 -0.29 -26.20
C ALA A 215 17.62 -0.90 -27.40
N THR A 216 18.14 -2.10 -27.21
CA THR A 216 18.72 -2.92 -28.29
C THR A 216 17.64 -3.84 -28.86
N VAL A 217 17.46 -3.80 -30.17
CA VAL A 217 16.49 -4.62 -30.89
C VAL A 217 17.22 -5.76 -31.58
N PRO A 218 17.00 -7.03 -31.18
CA PRO A 218 17.67 -8.18 -31.77
C PRO A 218 17.34 -8.38 -33.26
N SER A 219 18.30 -8.87 -34.04
CA SER A 219 18.03 -9.37 -35.39
C SER A 219 17.22 -10.67 -35.38
N GLY A 220 16.49 -10.96 -36.46
CA GLY A 220 15.81 -12.25 -36.64
C GLY A 220 14.37 -12.31 -36.15
N LEU A 221 13.83 -11.17 -35.71
CA LEU A 221 12.40 -10.97 -35.49
C LEU A 221 11.68 -10.89 -36.86
N ALA A 222 10.58 -11.60 -37.02
CA ALA A 222 9.89 -11.75 -38.30
C ALA A 222 8.97 -10.56 -38.63
N ASN A 223 8.32 -9.99 -37.61
CA ASN A 223 7.35 -8.92 -37.76
C ASN A 223 7.72 -7.66 -36.94
N PRO A 224 7.22 -6.47 -37.34
CA PRO A 224 7.39 -5.24 -36.56
C PRO A 224 6.89 -5.32 -35.12
N TRP A 225 5.83 -6.07 -34.86
CA TRP A 225 5.24 -6.25 -33.52
C TRP A 225 5.84 -7.42 -32.73
N ASP A 226 6.92 -8.05 -33.20
CA ASP A 226 7.61 -9.09 -32.41
C ASP A 226 8.46 -8.46 -31.28
N ALA A 227 8.72 -7.15 -31.35
CA ALA A 227 9.32 -6.34 -30.29
C ALA A 227 8.68 -4.94 -30.26
N GLY A 228 8.57 -4.34 -29.08
CA GLY A 228 7.93 -3.04 -28.94
C GLY A 228 8.25 -2.31 -27.65
N ILE A 229 8.05 -0.99 -27.71
CA ILE A 229 8.20 -0.04 -26.60
C ILE A 229 6.94 0.84 -26.60
N GLY A 230 6.34 1.14 -25.45
CA GLY A 230 5.16 2.01 -25.44
C GLY A 230 4.51 2.25 -24.09
N GLN A 231 3.34 2.88 -24.12
CA GLN A 231 2.47 3.14 -22.98
C GLN A 231 1.03 2.68 -23.27
N ASN A 232 0.42 2.03 -22.29
CA ASN A 232 -0.96 1.54 -22.31
C ASN A 232 -1.91 2.53 -21.62
N ASN A 233 -3.20 2.20 -21.62
CA ASN A 233 -4.26 2.93 -20.91
C ASN A 233 -4.39 4.41 -21.34
N VAL A 234 -4.00 4.70 -22.58
CA VAL A 234 -4.09 6.05 -23.17
C VAL A 234 -5.54 6.34 -23.50
N ALA A 235 -6.10 7.37 -22.85
CA ALA A 235 -7.48 7.76 -23.08
C ALA A 235 -7.63 8.55 -24.38
N LEU A 236 -8.54 8.10 -25.24
CA LEU A 236 -8.94 8.81 -26.46
C LEU A 236 -10.41 9.18 -26.38
N THR A 237 -10.77 10.35 -26.87
CA THR A 237 -12.15 10.86 -26.93
C THR A 237 -12.60 10.98 -28.38
N ALA A 238 -13.74 10.37 -28.72
CA ALA A 238 -14.31 10.41 -30.05
C ALA A 238 -14.46 11.85 -30.56
N GLY A 239 -13.92 12.13 -31.74
CA GLY A 239 -13.97 13.44 -32.39
C GLY A 239 -12.90 14.43 -31.93
N SER A 240 -12.13 14.13 -30.88
CA SER A 240 -10.99 14.96 -30.46
C SER A 240 -9.77 14.72 -31.35
N SER A 241 -9.02 15.79 -31.59
CA SER A 241 -7.74 15.74 -32.31
C SER A 241 -6.61 15.46 -31.32
N TYR A 242 -5.65 14.65 -31.75
CA TYR A 242 -4.46 14.27 -31.00
C TYR A 242 -3.22 14.42 -31.88
N THR A 243 -2.12 14.86 -31.29
CA THR A 243 -0.81 14.97 -31.94
C THR A 243 0.20 14.13 -31.17
N LEU A 244 0.71 13.07 -31.82
CA LEU A 244 1.83 12.28 -31.34
C LEU A 244 3.14 12.94 -31.81
N SER A 245 4.01 13.36 -30.90
CA SER A 245 5.36 13.85 -31.19
C SER A 245 6.42 13.03 -30.45
N PHE A 246 7.61 12.92 -31.02
CA PHE A 246 8.75 12.24 -30.39
C PHE A 246 10.07 12.55 -31.10
N ASP A 247 11.16 12.48 -30.35
CA ASP A 247 12.52 12.43 -30.87
C ASP A 247 12.99 10.96 -30.94
N ALA A 248 13.64 10.59 -32.04
CA ALA A 248 14.17 9.23 -32.18
C ALA A 248 15.50 9.14 -32.95
N THR A 249 16.30 8.13 -32.60
CA THR A 249 17.50 7.69 -33.35
C THR A 249 17.55 6.17 -33.48
N ALA A 250 18.16 5.67 -34.56
CA ALA A 250 18.48 4.26 -34.74
C ALA A 250 19.92 4.06 -35.23
N THR A 251 20.70 3.23 -34.54
CA THR A 251 22.10 2.92 -34.89
C THR A 251 22.36 1.41 -34.99
N PRO A 252 22.66 0.86 -36.18
CA PRO A 252 22.52 1.49 -37.51
C PRO A 252 21.06 1.86 -37.82
N GLY A 253 20.83 2.69 -38.84
CA GLY A 253 19.48 3.13 -39.20
C GLY A 253 18.52 1.96 -39.47
N ALA A 254 17.27 2.08 -39.01
CA ALA A 254 16.26 1.02 -39.05
C ALA A 254 14.84 1.58 -39.23
N GLY A 255 13.91 0.72 -39.64
CA GLY A 255 12.49 1.06 -39.74
C GLY A 255 11.78 0.82 -38.40
N VAL A 256 10.97 1.77 -37.96
CA VAL A 256 10.13 1.68 -36.76
C VAL A 256 8.70 2.04 -37.12
N ARG A 257 7.72 1.31 -36.60
CA ARG A 257 6.30 1.68 -36.74
C ARG A 257 5.82 2.36 -35.47
N ALA A 258 5.53 3.66 -35.56
CA ALA A 258 4.86 4.41 -34.51
C ALA A 258 3.35 4.30 -34.68
N ALA A 259 2.64 3.87 -33.64
CA ALA A 259 1.21 3.64 -33.68
C ALA A 259 0.49 4.20 -32.45
N VAL A 260 -0.71 4.73 -32.66
CA VAL A 260 -1.73 4.90 -31.63
C VAL A 260 -2.86 3.94 -31.94
N GLN A 261 -3.12 2.99 -31.05
CA GLN A 261 -4.00 1.84 -31.29
C GLN A 261 -4.68 1.36 -30.00
N LEU A 262 -5.56 0.36 -30.07
CA LEU A 262 -6.01 -0.36 -28.89
C LEU A 262 -4.87 -1.24 -28.32
N GLY A 263 -4.76 -1.30 -26.99
CA GLY A 263 -3.73 -2.09 -26.29
C GLY A 263 -4.00 -3.60 -26.24
N ALA A 264 -5.15 -4.05 -26.73
CA ALA A 264 -5.55 -5.45 -26.79
C ALA A 264 -6.27 -5.78 -28.12
N GLU A 265 -6.44 -7.08 -28.42
CA GLU A 265 -7.15 -7.55 -29.61
C GLU A 265 -8.53 -6.87 -29.73
N PRO A 266 -8.89 -6.28 -30.88
CA PRO A 266 -8.30 -6.46 -32.22
C PRO A 266 -7.13 -5.53 -32.59
N TYR A 267 -6.55 -4.78 -31.65
CA TYR A 267 -5.46 -3.82 -31.88
C TYR A 267 -5.81 -2.77 -32.96
N THR A 268 -7.06 -2.30 -32.98
CA THR A 268 -7.52 -1.27 -33.92
C THR A 268 -6.59 -0.07 -33.88
N SER A 269 -5.96 0.26 -35.02
CA SER A 269 -5.05 1.39 -35.12
C SER A 269 -5.77 2.66 -35.57
N TYR A 270 -5.59 3.73 -34.80
CA TYR A 270 -6.11 5.07 -35.06
C TYR A 270 -5.05 5.97 -35.73
N LEU A 271 -3.78 5.73 -35.41
CA LEU A 271 -2.61 6.25 -36.11
C LEU A 271 -1.61 5.11 -36.33
N SER A 272 -1.05 5.00 -37.53
CA SER A 272 0.06 4.10 -37.83
C SER A 272 0.99 4.74 -38.87
N ARG A 273 2.27 4.86 -38.53
CA ARG A 273 3.30 5.47 -39.38
C ARG A 273 4.56 4.62 -39.36
N ASP A 274 4.98 4.18 -40.53
CA ASP A 274 6.28 3.55 -40.73
C ASP A 274 7.33 4.65 -40.92
N VAL A 275 8.34 4.67 -40.04
CA VAL A 275 9.37 5.71 -39.95
C VAL A 275 10.74 5.09 -40.21
N ALA A 276 11.50 5.67 -41.13
CA ALA A 276 12.91 5.31 -41.34
C ALA A 276 13.79 6.19 -40.46
N LEU A 277 14.36 5.59 -39.42
CA LEU A 277 15.23 6.27 -38.47
C LEU A 277 16.71 6.15 -38.86
N THR A 278 17.49 7.15 -38.46
CA THR A 278 18.93 7.23 -38.71
C THR A 278 19.72 7.41 -37.41
N PRO A 279 21.07 7.31 -37.43
CA PRO A 279 21.89 7.62 -36.26
C PRO A 279 21.86 9.09 -35.83
N THR A 280 21.23 9.99 -36.61
CA THR A 280 21.03 11.40 -36.26
C THR A 280 19.63 11.58 -35.68
N ARG A 281 19.51 12.37 -34.60
CA ARG A 281 18.22 12.65 -33.95
C ARG A 281 17.23 13.25 -34.94
N GLN A 282 16.03 12.68 -34.97
CA GLN A 282 14.91 13.14 -35.78
C GLN A 282 13.73 13.45 -34.86
N HIS A 283 13.21 14.67 -34.96
CA HIS A 283 11.93 15.04 -34.36
C HIS A 283 10.80 14.70 -35.33
N LEU A 284 9.78 13.99 -34.87
CA LEU A 284 8.68 13.46 -35.66
C LEU A 284 7.36 13.84 -35.00
N GLU A 285 6.37 14.24 -35.82
CA GLU A 285 5.06 14.68 -35.33
C GLU A 285 3.95 14.23 -36.27
N TYR A 286 2.87 13.69 -35.70
CA TYR A 286 1.72 13.16 -36.44
C TYR A 286 0.40 13.44 -35.73
N THR A 287 -0.53 14.09 -36.45
CA THR A 287 -1.89 14.34 -35.95
C THR A 287 -2.88 13.31 -36.47
N PHE A 288 -3.86 12.93 -35.62
CA PHE A 288 -5.03 12.17 -36.01
C PHE A 288 -6.27 12.61 -35.20
N THR A 289 -7.46 12.25 -35.67
CA THR A 289 -8.71 12.44 -34.92
C THR A 289 -9.19 11.08 -34.44
N ALA A 290 -9.45 10.94 -33.14
CA ALA A 290 -9.91 9.68 -32.59
C ALA A 290 -11.34 9.38 -33.09
N PRO A 291 -11.60 8.22 -33.71
CA PRO A 291 -12.91 7.90 -34.26
C PRO A 291 -13.92 7.46 -33.18
N GLU A 292 -13.43 7.02 -32.02
CA GLU A 292 -14.21 6.52 -30.90
C GLU A 292 -13.54 6.88 -29.57
N SER A 293 -14.30 6.81 -28.47
CA SER A 293 -13.77 7.00 -27.13
C SER A 293 -13.29 5.66 -26.58
N THR A 294 -12.11 5.63 -25.96
CA THR A 294 -11.56 4.43 -25.32
C THR A 294 -10.62 4.83 -24.18
N THR A 295 -10.60 4.05 -23.11
CA THR A 295 -9.56 4.11 -22.06
C THR A 295 -8.47 3.07 -22.25
N ALA A 296 -8.65 2.16 -23.22
CA ALA A 296 -7.73 1.07 -23.53
C ALA A 296 -6.81 1.38 -24.73
N GLY A 297 -6.55 2.67 -25.00
CA GLY A 297 -5.61 3.08 -26.04
C GLY A 297 -4.16 2.79 -25.64
N GLN A 298 -3.29 2.82 -26.63
CA GLN A 298 -1.86 2.54 -26.50
C GLN A 298 -1.08 3.39 -27.50
N VAL A 299 0.03 3.99 -27.06
CA VAL A 299 1.09 4.50 -27.93
C VAL A 299 2.18 3.43 -28.00
N ALA A 300 2.45 2.92 -29.21
CA ALA A 300 3.38 1.82 -29.43
C ALA A 300 4.39 2.14 -30.52
N PHE A 301 5.67 1.96 -30.22
CA PHE A 301 6.76 1.84 -31.18
C PHE A 301 7.02 0.35 -31.41
N GLN A 302 6.54 -0.15 -32.54
CA GLN A 302 6.77 -1.53 -33.01
C GLN A 302 8.09 -1.57 -33.77
N VAL A 303 9.06 -2.31 -33.24
CA VAL A 303 10.49 -2.19 -33.60
C VAL A 303 11.09 -3.50 -34.16
N GLY A 304 10.32 -4.59 -34.23
CA GLY A 304 10.79 -5.84 -34.81
C GLY A 304 10.97 -5.80 -36.34
N GLY A 305 11.39 -6.92 -36.94
CA GLY A 305 11.46 -7.07 -38.40
C GLY A 305 12.73 -6.56 -39.08
N ALA A 306 13.68 -5.97 -38.33
CA ALA A 306 14.95 -5.53 -38.90
C ALA A 306 15.89 -6.71 -39.21
N ALA A 307 16.59 -6.63 -40.35
CA ALA A 307 17.52 -7.67 -40.81
C ALA A 307 18.82 -7.75 -39.98
N ALA A 308 19.15 -6.66 -39.28
CA ALA A 308 20.32 -6.55 -38.41
C ALA A 308 19.89 -5.97 -37.05
N GLU A 309 20.64 -6.30 -36.02
CA GLU A 309 20.48 -5.70 -34.69
C GLU A 309 20.76 -4.20 -34.76
N TYR A 310 19.97 -3.41 -34.02
CA TYR A 310 20.16 -1.98 -33.92
C TYR A 310 19.77 -1.44 -32.54
N ARG A 311 20.33 -0.29 -32.18
CA ARG A 311 19.97 0.45 -30.98
C ARG A 311 18.97 1.56 -31.34
N LEU A 312 17.80 1.54 -30.72
CA LEU A 312 16.79 2.61 -30.77
C LEU A 312 16.95 3.48 -29.52
N CYS A 313 16.89 4.80 -29.68
CA CYS A 313 16.69 5.72 -28.56
C CYS A 313 15.50 6.65 -28.85
N LEU A 314 14.64 6.84 -27.86
CA LEU A 314 13.46 7.68 -27.87
C LEU A 314 13.60 8.77 -26.81
N ASP A 315 13.11 9.97 -27.11
CA ASP A 315 13.08 11.12 -26.20
C ASP A 315 11.87 12.00 -26.52
N ASN A 316 11.43 12.84 -25.57
CA ASN A 316 10.35 13.81 -25.73
C ASN A 316 9.07 13.21 -26.38
N VAL A 317 8.67 12.01 -25.97
CA VAL A 317 7.48 11.35 -26.53
C VAL A 317 6.22 11.93 -25.89
N SER A 318 5.33 12.48 -26.70
CA SER A 318 4.17 13.24 -26.24
C SER A 318 2.96 12.92 -27.09
N LEU A 319 1.78 12.83 -26.47
CA LEU A 319 0.49 12.73 -27.16
C LEU A 319 -0.44 13.81 -26.62
N ILE A 320 -0.45 14.98 -27.27
CA ILE A 320 -1.29 16.11 -26.85
C ILE A 320 -2.64 16.04 -27.56
N GLY A 321 -3.73 16.05 -26.79
CA GLY A 321 -5.09 16.11 -27.33
C GLY A 321 -6.16 15.81 -26.29
N GLY A 322 -7.43 15.86 -26.69
CA GLY A 322 -8.56 15.57 -25.79
C GLY A 322 -8.87 16.67 -24.75
N GLU A 323 -9.89 16.40 -23.92
CA GLU A 323 -10.25 17.24 -22.76
C GLU A 323 -9.48 16.79 -21.50
N PRO A 324 -9.22 17.68 -20.53
CA PRO A 324 -8.65 17.28 -19.24
C PRO A 324 -9.50 16.19 -18.58
N LYS A 325 -8.84 15.17 -18.02
CA LYS A 325 -9.51 14.12 -17.24
C LYS A 325 -10.27 14.80 -16.09
N PRO A 326 -11.59 14.58 -15.93
CA PRO A 326 -12.30 15.11 -14.78
C PRO A 326 -11.67 14.57 -13.50
N PRO A 327 -11.60 15.37 -12.42
CA PRO A 327 -11.06 14.89 -11.15
C PRO A 327 -11.79 13.62 -10.72
N TYR A 328 -11.03 12.60 -10.32
CA TYR A 328 -11.62 11.39 -9.78
C TYR A 328 -12.42 11.72 -8.51
N VAL A 329 -13.67 11.28 -8.48
CA VAL A 329 -14.53 11.36 -7.30
C VAL A 329 -14.80 9.94 -6.84
N PRO A 330 -14.24 9.50 -5.70
CA PRO A 330 -14.46 8.15 -5.23
C PRO A 330 -15.94 7.92 -4.90
N GLU A 331 -16.47 6.78 -5.30
CA GLU A 331 -17.79 6.35 -4.85
C GLU A 331 -17.69 6.02 -3.36
N THR A 332 -18.33 6.82 -2.51
CA THR A 332 -18.28 6.57 -1.06
C THR A 332 -19.51 5.84 -0.52
N GLY A 333 -20.58 5.66 -1.29
CA GLY A 333 -21.82 5.05 -0.79
C GLY A 333 -22.47 5.85 0.37
N PRO A 334 -23.26 5.20 1.26
CA PRO A 334 -24.10 5.91 2.23
C PRO A 334 -23.35 6.65 3.33
N ARG A 335 -23.75 7.90 3.62
CA ARG A 335 -23.03 8.81 4.55
C ARG A 335 -22.88 8.32 6.00
N VAL A 336 -23.64 7.30 6.40
CA VAL A 336 -23.51 6.66 7.71
C VAL A 336 -22.51 5.50 7.61
N ARG A 337 -21.27 5.76 8.05
CA ARG A 337 -20.15 4.81 8.02
C ARG A 337 -20.15 3.94 9.26
N VAL A 338 -20.11 2.63 9.06
CA VAL A 338 -20.15 1.61 10.10
C VAL A 338 -19.04 0.59 9.87
N ASN A 339 -18.79 -0.26 10.86
CA ASN A 339 -18.15 -1.53 10.61
C ASN A 339 -19.14 -2.41 9.82
N GLN A 340 -18.85 -2.61 8.54
CA GLN A 340 -19.66 -3.34 7.56
C GLN A 340 -19.75 -4.84 7.87
N VAL A 341 -18.85 -5.37 8.70
CA VAL A 341 -18.94 -6.76 9.14
C VAL A 341 -19.88 -6.86 10.34
N GLY A 342 -19.60 -6.08 11.39
CA GLY A 342 -20.46 -6.03 12.56
C GLY A 342 -19.75 -5.80 13.88
N TYR A 343 -20.51 -6.01 14.96
CA TYR A 343 -20.11 -5.64 16.31
C TYR A 343 -20.36 -6.77 17.32
N LEU A 344 -19.57 -6.77 18.40
CA LEU A 344 -19.80 -7.69 19.52
C LEU A 344 -20.97 -7.20 20.39
N PRO A 345 -21.85 -8.09 20.88
CA PRO A 345 -23.01 -7.73 21.71
C PRO A 345 -22.70 -6.78 22.88
N ALA A 346 -21.67 -7.06 23.68
CA ALA A 346 -21.24 -6.24 24.81
C ALA A 346 -20.02 -5.35 24.50
N GLY A 347 -19.54 -5.34 23.25
CA GLY A 347 -18.42 -4.50 22.82
C GLY A 347 -18.85 -3.08 22.41
N PRO A 348 -17.86 -2.21 22.13
CA PRO A 348 -18.11 -0.88 21.59
C PRO A 348 -18.76 -0.96 20.21
N LYS A 349 -19.63 0.01 19.91
CA LYS A 349 -20.36 0.11 18.63
C LYS A 349 -20.48 1.57 18.23
N ASN A 350 -19.69 1.94 17.23
CA ASN A 350 -19.53 3.33 16.84
C ASN A 350 -19.73 3.45 15.32
N ALA A 351 -20.34 4.56 14.92
CA ALA A 351 -20.52 4.94 13.53
C ALA A 351 -20.09 6.40 13.33
N THR A 352 -19.77 6.75 12.09
CA THR A 352 -19.42 8.12 11.68
C THR A 352 -20.42 8.59 10.63
N LEU A 353 -21.08 9.71 10.89
CA LEU A 353 -22.03 10.33 9.95
C LEU A 353 -21.33 11.49 9.24
N VAL A 354 -21.25 11.43 7.91
CA VAL A 354 -20.82 12.55 7.07
C VAL A 354 -22.01 13.48 6.82
N THR A 355 -21.93 14.74 7.25
CA THR A 355 -23.05 15.69 7.15
C THR A 355 -22.55 17.13 7.15
N GLU A 356 -23.29 18.02 6.52
CA GLU A 356 -23.04 19.48 6.58
C GLU A 356 -23.63 20.11 7.86
N ALA A 357 -24.46 19.38 8.61
CA ALA A 357 -25.01 19.86 9.86
C ALA A 357 -23.88 20.08 10.89
N THR A 358 -23.98 21.17 11.66
CA THR A 358 -23.05 21.45 12.77
C THR A 358 -23.65 21.14 14.13
N GLU A 359 -24.96 20.92 14.18
CA GLU A 359 -25.72 20.57 15.39
C GLU A 359 -26.02 19.08 15.40
N ALA A 360 -26.18 18.50 16.60
CA ALA A 360 -26.55 17.09 16.74
C ALA A 360 -27.78 16.73 15.88
N LEU A 361 -27.79 15.51 15.33
CA LEU A 361 -28.89 14.97 14.52
C LEU A 361 -29.48 13.73 15.18
N ASP A 362 -30.75 13.44 14.88
CA ASP A 362 -31.39 12.21 15.34
C ASP A 362 -30.87 11.01 14.54
N TRP A 363 -30.69 9.88 15.21
CA TRP A 363 -30.38 8.60 14.58
C TRP A 363 -31.28 7.49 15.08
N GLN A 364 -31.44 6.45 14.26
CA GLN A 364 -32.20 5.24 14.55
C GLN A 364 -31.40 4.00 14.16
N LEU A 365 -31.28 3.04 15.07
CA LEU A 365 -30.88 1.67 14.75
C LEU A 365 -32.12 0.87 14.40
N LYS A 366 -32.10 0.23 13.23
CA LYS A 366 -33.20 -0.62 12.73
C LYS A 366 -32.73 -2.06 12.60
N ASN A 367 -33.60 -3.01 12.93
CA ASN A 367 -33.37 -4.43 12.65
C ASN A 367 -33.65 -4.75 11.17
N ALA A 368 -33.43 -5.99 10.75
CA ALA A 368 -33.68 -6.45 9.37
C ALA A 368 -35.17 -6.36 8.93
N ALA A 369 -36.12 -6.29 9.88
CA ALA A 369 -37.54 -6.08 9.57
C ALA A 369 -37.89 -4.59 9.34
N GLY A 370 -36.94 -3.68 9.58
CA GLY A 370 -37.12 -2.24 9.49
C GLY A 370 -37.65 -1.58 10.77
N ASP A 371 -37.83 -2.34 11.86
CA ASP A 371 -38.28 -1.81 13.15
C ASP A 371 -37.16 -1.03 13.82
N VAL A 372 -37.48 0.15 14.36
CA VAL A 372 -36.55 0.94 15.18
C VAL A 372 -36.38 0.26 16.54
N VAL A 373 -35.17 -0.23 16.82
CA VAL A 373 -34.84 -0.93 18.07
C VAL A 373 -34.04 -0.06 19.05
N LYS A 374 -33.44 1.02 18.57
CA LYS A 374 -32.75 2.03 19.38
C LYS A 374 -32.76 3.37 18.63
N SER A 375 -32.70 4.47 19.36
CA SER A 375 -32.54 5.82 18.80
C SER A 375 -31.73 6.70 19.74
N GLY A 376 -31.21 7.80 19.22
CA GLY A 376 -30.46 8.77 20.01
C GLY A 376 -30.10 10.01 19.20
N ARG A 377 -29.11 10.76 19.70
CA ARG A 377 -28.55 11.97 19.08
C ARG A 377 -27.09 11.72 18.71
N SER A 378 -26.66 12.21 17.56
CA SER A 378 -25.25 12.19 17.15
C SER A 378 -24.45 13.25 17.92
N ALA A 379 -23.13 13.11 17.99
CA ALA A 379 -22.24 14.10 18.57
C ALA A 379 -21.43 14.81 17.48
N PRO A 380 -21.58 16.14 17.30
CA PRO A 380 -20.77 16.88 16.34
C PRO A 380 -19.28 16.82 16.62
N HIS A 381 -18.49 16.58 15.59
CA HIS A 381 -17.03 16.50 15.68
C HIS A 381 -16.31 17.54 14.79
N GLY A 382 -17.04 18.20 13.88
CA GLY A 382 -16.50 19.20 12.96
C GLY A 382 -15.84 18.59 11.74
N VAL A 383 -15.01 19.38 11.06
CA VAL A 383 -14.24 18.93 9.89
C VAL A 383 -13.08 18.06 10.33
N ASP A 384 -13.11 16.79 9.96
CA ASP A 384 -12.01 15.86 10.15
C ASP A 384 -10.87 16.19 9.18
N ALA A 385 -9.64 16.31 9.69
CA ALA A 385 -8.51 16.81 8.90
C ALA A 385 -8.06 15.84 7.81
N ALA A 386 -8.14 14.53 8.07
CA ALA A 386 -7.61 13.50 7.18
C ALA A 386 -8.58 13.16 6.04
N SER A 387 -9.88 13.31 6.24
CA SER A 387 -10.92 13.17 5.20
C SER A 387 -11.30 14.51 4.57
N GLY A 388 -11.15 15.62 5.28
CA GLY A 388 -11.68 16.93 4.89
C GLY A 388 -13.21 17.04 5.01
N GLN A 389 -13.87 16.06 5.61
CA GLN A 389 -15.34 16.00 5.72
C GLN A 389 -15.81 16.52 7.08
N ASN A 390 -16.93 17.26 7.09
CA ASN A 390 -17.64 17.54 8.34
C ASN A 390 -18.40 16.28 8.81
N VAL A 391 -18.17 15.89 10.06
CA VAL A 391 -18.62 14.60 10.58
C VAL A 391 -19.19 14.69 12.00
N HIS A 392 -20.12 13.79 12.28
CA HIS A 392 -20.62 13.48 13.61
C HIS A 392 -20.26 12.04 13.99
N THR A 393 -20.18 11.73 15.28
CA THR A 393 -20.07 10.36 15.78
C THR A 393 -21.40 9.89 16.36
N ILE A 394 -21.66 8.58 16.25
CA ILE A 394 -22.83 7.91 16.83
C ILE A 394 -22.33 6.73 17.66
N ASP A 395 -22.68 6.71 18.95
CA ASP A 395 -22.43 5.60 19.85
C ASP A 395 -23.75 4.88 20.17
N PHE A 396 -23.80 3.60 19.85
CA PHE A 396 -24.93 2.71 20.13
C PHE A 396 -24.49 1.47 20.92
N SER A 397 -23.36 1.55 21.62
CA SER A 397 -22.75 0.46 22.40
C SER A 397 -23.71 -0.15 23.42
N ALA A 398 -24.62 0.66 23.98
CA ALA A 398 -25.63 0.22 24.94
C ALA A 398 -26.67 -0.76 24.37
N TYR A 399 -26.75 -0.94 23.05
CA TYR A 399 -27.60 -1.96 22.44
C TYR A 399 -26.84 -3.28 22.33
N VAL A 400 -27.34 -4.33 23.00
CA VAL A 400 -26.64 -5.61 23.15
C VAL A 400 -27.38 -6.81 22.55
N THR A 401 -28.51 -6.57 21.88
CA THR A 401 -29.32 -7.65 21.33
C THR A 401 -28.68 -8.16 20.05
N ALA A 402 -28.30 -9.44 20.05
CA ALA A 402 -27.74 -10.08 18.88
C ALA A 402 -28.76 -10.16 17.73
N GLY A 403 -28.28 -10.13 16.50
CA GLY A 403 -29.11 -10.20 15.29
C GLY A 403 -28.31 -9.85 14.06
N THR A 404 -28.91 -10.07 12.89
CA THR A 404 -28.27 -9.86 11.60
C THR A 404 -28.96 -8.76 10.81
N GLY A 405 -28.23 -8.10 9.91
CA GLY A 405 -28.79 -7.10 8.99
C GLY A 405 -29.37 -5.86 9.69
N TYR A 406 -28.72 -5.40 10.77
CA TYR A 406 -29.03 -4.11 11.36
C TYR A 406 -28.58 -2.98 10.44
N THR A 407 -29.30 -1.86 10.46
CA THR A 407 -28.91 -0.63 9.75
C THR A 407 -29.02 0.57 10.68
N LEU A 408 -28.15 1.56 10.48
CA LEU A 408 -28.19 2.83 11.17
C LEU A 408 -28.68 3.92 10.22
N VAL A 409 -29.73 4.62 10.61
CA VAL A 409 -30.34 5.70 9.83
C VAL A 409 -30.09 7.03 10.52
N ALA A 410 -29.48 7.98 9.82
CA ALA A 410 -29.27 9.34 10.29
C ALA A 410 -29.20 10.30 9.10
N ASP A 411 -29.72 11.50 9.27
CA ASP A 411 -29.72 12.54 8.23
C ASP A 411 -30.33 12.09 6.88
N GLY A 412 -31.39 11.27 6.94
CA GLY A 412 -32.07 10.72 5.76
C GLY A 412 -31.31 9.59 5.04
N GLU A 413 -30.10 9.26 5.48
CA GLU A 413 -29.26 8.20 4.91
C GLU A 413 -29.29 6.94 5.77
N THR A 414 -29.09 5.78 5.13
CA THR A 414 -29.06 4.47 5.78
C THR A 414 -27.70 3.83 5.54
N SER A 415 -27.03 3.38 6.61
CA SER A 415 -25.76 2.66 6.50
C SER A 415 -25.88 1.39 5.67
N TYR A 416 -24.75 0.82 5.26
CA TYR A 416 -24.72 -0.60 4.92
C TYR A 416 -25.23 -1.44 6.12
N PRO A 417 -25.85 -2.61 5.85
CA PRO A 417 -26.24 -3.53 6.91
C PRO A 417 -25.02 -4.04 7.68
N PHE A 418 -25.22 -4.50 8.91
CA PHE A 418 -24.19 -5.13 9.71
C PHE A 418 -24.80 -6.06 10.76
N ASP A 419 -23.98 -6.95 11.32
CA ASP A 419 -24.43 -7.89 12.34
C ASP A 419 -24.04 -7.43 13.76
N ILE A 420 -24.82 -7.86 14.76
CA ILE A 420 -24.42 -7.82 16.17
C ILE A 420 -24.37 -9.27 16.66
N SER A 421 -23.17 -9.81 16.84
CA SER A 421 -22.99 -11.23 17.16
C SER A 421 -21.65 -11.52 17.82
N GLY A 422 -21.62 -12.44 18.77
CA GLY A 422 -20.37 -12.94 19.36
C GLY A 422 -19.58 -13.87 18.42
N ALA A 423 -20.11 -14.15 17.24
CA ALA A 423 -19.47 -14.98 16.21
C ALA A 423 -18.93 -14.19 15.02
N VAL A 424 -19.12 -12.85 14.98
CA VAL A 424 -18.82 -12.00 13.80
C VAL A 424 -17.39 -12.20 13.26
N TYR A 425 -16.39 -12.38 14.13
CA TYR A 425 -14.98 -12.50 13.72
C TYR A 425 -14.43 -13.94 13.71
N GLN A 426 -15.25 -14.97 14.01
CA GLN A 426 -14.75 -16.34 14.13
C GLN A 426 -14.18 -16.88 12.81
N GLN A 427 -14.88 -16.61 11.71
CA GLN A 427 -14.44 -17.05 10.38
C GLN A 427 -13.25 -16.21 9.86
N LEU A 428 -13.19 -14.92 10.23
CA LEU A 428 -12.13 -14.00 9.80
C LEU A 428 -10.73 -14.52 10.16
N ARG A 429 -10.58 -15.12 11.35
CA ARG A 429 -9.33 -15.76 11.75
C ARG A 429 -8.87 -16.80 10.75
N SER A 430 -9.78 -17.71 10.35
CA SER A 430 -9.44 -18.79 9.42
C SER A 430 -9.12 -18.24 8.04
N ASP A 431 -9.84 -17.23 7.58
CA ASP A 431 -9.66 -16.66 6.24
C ASP A 431 -8.37 -15.84 6.14
N ALA A 432 -8.09 -15.01 7.14
CA ALA A 432 -6.82 -14.27 7.22
C ALA A 432 -5.59 -15.18 7.29
N LEU A 433 -5.69 -16.33 7.99
CA LEU A 433 -4.63 -17.34 8.03
C LEU A 433 -4.57 -18.18 6.75
N GLN A 434 -5.68 -18.34 6.02
CA GLN A 434 -5.72 -19.10 4.78
C GLN A 434 -4.90 -18.43 3.67
N PHE A 435 -4.80 -17.11 3.69
CA PHE A 435 -3.98 -16.33 2.77
C PHE A 435 -2.56 -16.91 2.59
N PHE A 436 -1.91 -17.29 3.70
CA PHE A 436 -0.54 -17.80 3.70
C PHE A 436 -0.40 -19.12 2.93
N TYR A 437 -1.37 -20.04 3.06
CA TYR A 437 -1.35 -21.29 2.29
C TYR A 437 -1.38 -21.02 0.79
N ILE A 438 -2.23 -20.10 0.34
CA ILE A 438 -2.40 -19.79 -1.08
C ILE A 438 -1.18 -19.00 -1.62
N GLN A 439 -0.48 -18.27 -0.75
CA GLN A 439 0.82 -17.65 -1.05
C GLN A 439 2.00 -18.62 -1.02
N ARG A 440 1.85 -19.91 -0.65
CA ARG A 440 2.99 -20.84 -0.59
C ARG A 440 3.65 -21.03 -1.96
N SER A 441 4.96 -20.79 -2.01
CA SER A 441 5.84 -21.17 -3.12
C SER A 441 6.27 -22.63 -3.00
N GLY A 442 6.62 -23.29 -4.10
CA GLY A 442 7.18 -24.63 -4.11
C GLY A 442 6.21 -25.78 -3.80
N ILE A 443 4.91 -25.52 -3.78
CA ILE A 443 3.85 -26.52 -3.58
C ILE A 443 2.65 -26.21 -4.48
N ALA A 444 1.96 -27.26 -4.93
CA ALA A 444 0.68 -27.11 -5.58
C ALA A 444 -0.38 -26.67 -4.56
N ILE A 445 -1.23 -25.74 -4.95
CA ILE A 445 -2.35 -25.30 -4.12
C ILE A 445 -3.53 -26.21 -4.41
N ASP A 446 -4.01 -26.88 -3.37
CA ASP A 446 -5.04 -27.91 -3.45
C ASP A 446 -6.44 -27.26 -3.46
N GLY A 447 -7.15 -27.44 -4.58
CA GLY A 447 -8.52 -26.95 -4.78
C GLY A 447 -9.51 -27.55 -3.78
N ASP A 448 -9.27 -28.75 -3.26
CA ASP A 448 -10.13 -29.36 -2.25
C ASP A 448 -10.05 -28.64 -0.89
N LEU A 449 -8.96 -27.91 -0.63
CA LEU A 449 -8.76 -27.15 0.61
C LEU A 449 -9.25 -25.70 0.51
N VAL A 450 -9.07 -25.04 -0.64
CA VAL A 450 -9.33 -23.60 -0.78
C VAL A 450 -10.37 -23.23 -1.84
N GLY A 451 -10.83 -24.18 -2.63
CA GLY A 451 -11.69 -23.98 -3.78
C GLY A 451 -10.91 -24.07 -5.10
N GLU A 452 -11.49 -24.75 -6.09
CA GLU A 452 -10.90 -24.99 -7.40
C GLU A 452 -10.43 -23.72 -8.11
N GLN A 453 -11.10 -22.59 -7.89
CA GLN A 453 -10.70 -21.31 -8.47
C GLN A 453 -9.34 -20.79 -7.99
N TYR A 454 -8.85 -21.26 -6.83
CA TYR A 454 -7.53 -20.91 -6.30
C TYR A 454 -6.51 -22.05 -6.47
N ALA A 455 -6.92 -23.18 -7.04
CA ALA A 455 -6.02 -24.29 -7.31
C ALA A 455 -5.00 -23.86 -8.35
N ARG A 456 -3.72 -24.16 -8.10
CA ARG A 456 -2.65 -23.92 -9.06
C ARG A 456 -1.52 -24.93 -8.92
N PRO A 457 -0.77 -25.22 -10.00
CA PRO A 457 0.45 -25.98 -9.91
C PRO A 457 1.48 -25.36 -8.95
N ALA A 458 2.49 -26.16 -8.59
CA ALA A 458 3.61 -25.66 -7.82
C ALA A 458 4.43 -24.68 -8.65
N GLY A 459 4.54 -23.44 -8.19
CA GLY A 459 5.47 -22.46 -8.73
C GLY A 459 6.88 -22.68 -8.19
N HIS A 460 7.88 -22.32 -9.00
CA HIS A 460 9.27 -22.17 -8.59
C HIS A 460 9.91 -23.45 -8.03
N LEU A 461 9.76 -24.56 -8.76
CA LEU A 461 10.43 -25.85 -8.47
C LEU A 461 11.50 -26.23 -9.51
N GLY A 462 12.00 -25.28 -10.29
CA GLY A 462 12.97 -25.52 -11.37
C GLY A 462 12.39 -26.30 -12.55
N VAL A 463 11.06 -26.35 -12.67
CA VAL A 463 10.34 -26.92 -13.81
C VAL A 463 10.11 -25.79 -14.81
N ALA A 464 10.55 -25.98 -16.06
CA ALA A 464 10.41 -24.96 -17.10
C ALA A 464 8.93 -24.53 -17.23
N PRO A 465 8.65 -23.21 -17.34
CA PRO A 465 9.61 -22.12 -17.59
C PRO A 465 10.42 -21.61 -16.38
N ASN A 466 10.07 -21.97 -15.14
CA ASN A 466 10.75 -21.46 -13.95
C ASN A 466 12.26 -21.79 -13.93
N LYS A 467 13.06 -20.81 -13.50
CA LYS A 467 14.53 -20.93 -13.36
C LYS A 467 15.00 -20.91 -11.89
N GLY A 468 14.10 -21.20 -10.96
CA GLY A 468 14.32 -21.36 -9.52
C GLY A 468 13.18 -22.17 -8.90
N ASP A 469 13.17 -22.50 -7.61
CA ASP A 469 14.08 -22.05 -6.55
C ASP A 469 14.95 -23.18 -5.97
N THR A 470 15.03 -24.32 -6.66
CA THR A 470 15.78 -25.49 -6.17
C THR A 470 17.30 -25.37 -6.35
N ASP A 471 17.76 -24.42 -7.16
CA ASP A 471 19.17 -24.15 -7.44
C ASP A 471 19.34 -22.71 -7.93
N VAL A 472 19.27 -21.73 -7.02
CA VAL A 472 19.25 -20.29 -7.32
C VAL A 472 20.66 -19.70 -7.26
N PRO A 473 21.16 -19.03 -8.31
CA PRO A 473 22.42 -18.32 -8.25
C PRO A 473 22.37 -17.08 -7.37
N CYS A 474 23.52 -16.72 -6.83
CA CYS A 474 23.79 -15.36 -6.41
C CYS A 474 23.63 -14.38 -7.59
N ARG A 475 23.07 -13.20 -7.33
CA ARG A 475 23.15 -12.08 -8.28
C ARG A 475 24.59 -11.83 -8.68
N ALA A 476 24.81 -11.43 -9.94
CA ALA A 476 26.15 -11.20 -10.47
C ALA A 476 27.03 -10.35 -9.52
N ASN A 477 28.25 -10.81 -9.28
CA ASN A 477 29.26 -10.18 -8.40
C ASN A 477 28.93 -10.15 -6.90
N SER A 478 27.89 -10.85 -6.41
CA SER A 478 27.58 -10.93 -4.98
C SER A 478 28.17 -12.15 -4.27
N CYS A 479 28.16 -13.32 -4.92
CA CYS A 479 28.82 -14.56 -4.50
C CYS A 479 28.91 -15.56 -5.68
N ASP A 480 29.63 -16.67 -5.49
CA ASP A 480 29.92 -17.69 -6.53
C ASP A 480 29.28 -19.06 -6.26
N TYR A 481 28.29 -19.12 -5.37
CA TYR A 481 27.53 -20.33 -5.06
C TYR A 481 26.06 -20.22 -5.47
N ARG A 482 25.34 -21.33 -5.31
CA ARG A 482 23.91 -21.46 -5.57
C ARG A 482 23.25 -22.10 -4.35
N LEU A 483 21.99 -21.76 -4.08
CA LEU A 483 21.23 -22.33 -2.96
C LEU A 483 19.89 -22.90 -3.42
N ASP A 484 19.49 -23.99 -2.78
CA ASP A 484 18.10 -24.43 -2.77
C ASP A 484 17.34 -23.61 -1.72
N VAL A 485 16.48 -22.71 -2.18
CA VAL A 485 15.66 -21.80 -1.36
C VAL A 485 14.18 -21.99 -1.64
N ARG A 486 13.76 -23.21 -2.03
CA ARG A 486 12.36 -23.56 -2.24
C ARG A 486 11.49 -23.39 -0.97
N GLY A 487 10.18 -23.32 -1.16
CA GLY A 487 9.22 -23.10 -0.08
C GLY A 487 9.10 -21.63 0.28
N GLY A 488 8.54 -21.36 1.46
CA GLY A 488 8.20 -20.01 1.91
C GLY A 488 6.97 -19.45 1.22
N TRP A 489 6.62 -18.21 1.56
CA TRP A 489 5.52 -17.48 0.95
C TRP A 489 6.01 -16.51 -0.13
N TYR A 490 5.24 -16.38 -1.20
CA TYR A 490 5.30 -15.19 -2.04
C TYR A 490 4.86 -13.98 -1.19
N ASP A 491 5.68 -12.95 -1.21
CA ASP A 491 5.60 -11.86 -0.24
C ASP A 491 4.36 -11.00 -0.41
N ALA A 492 4.07 -10.64 -1.65
CA ALA A 492 3.05 -9.65 -1.95
C ALA A 492 2.29 -9.99 -3.23
N GLY A 493 1.98 -8.98 -4.04
CA GLY A 493 1.44 -9.16 -5.37
C GLY A 493 2.45 -9.75 -6.36
N ASP A 494 3.72 -9.80 -5.98
CA ASP A 494 4.81 -10.39 -6.73
C ASP A 494 5.19 -11.80 -6.26
N GLN A 495 6.22 -12.37 -6.89
CA GLN A 495 6.66 -13.74 -6.65
C GLN A 495 8.02 -13.79 -5.94
N GLY A 496 8.53 -12.67 -5.44
CA GLY A 496 9.71 -12.58 -4.58
C GLY A 496 9.46 -13.11 -3.17
N LYS A 497 10.55 -13.42 -2.46
CA LYS A 497 10.55 -13.91 -1.07
C LYS A 497 11.65 -13.21 -0.27
N TYR A 498 11.29 -12.60 0.86
CA TYR A 498 12.13 -11.62 1.55
C TYR A 498 12.28 -11.98 3.02
N VAL A 499 13.52 -12.06 3.51
CA VAL A 499 13.79 -12.51 4.89
C VAL A 499 13.35 -11.48 5.93
N VAL A 500 13.44 -10.19 5.61
CA VAL A 500 13.02 -9.11 6.52
C VAL A 500 11.49 -9.09 6.67
N ASN A 501 10.75 -9.02 5.57
CA ASN A 501 9.29 -8.98 5.63
C ASN A 501 8.68 -10.32 6.08
N GLY A 502 9.24 -11.45 5.63
CA GLY A 502 8.91 -12.78 6.13
C GLY A 502 9.19 -12.94 7.64
N GLY A 503 10.18 -12.23 8.17
CA GLY A 503 10.56 -12.23 9.57
C GLY A 503 9.43 -11.72 10.50
N ILE A 504 8.92 -10.52 10.26
CA ILE A 504 7.78 -10.00 11.03
C ILE A 504 6.52 -10.84 10.80
N ALA A 505 6.28 -11.29 9.57
CA ALA A 505 5.07 -12.06 9.24
C ALA A 505 5.01 -13.39 10.02
N VAL A 506 6.11 -14.15 10.00
CA VAL A 506 6.17 -15.44 10.71
C VAL A 506 6.23 -15.26 12.23
N GLN A 507 6.84 -14.17 12.72
CA GLN A 507 6.81 -13.81 14.15
C GLN A 507 5.36 -13.62 14.61
N GLN A 508 4.53 -12.89 13.86
CA GLN A 508 3.15 -12.62 14.26
C GLN A 508 2.26 -13.86 14.23
N LEU A 509 2.46 -14.79 13.28
CA LEU A 509 1.79 -16.09 13.31
C LEU A 509 2.20 -16.91 14.53
N MET A 510 3.50 -16.99 14.82
CA MET A 510 4.02 -17.66 16.01
C MET A 510 3.55 -16.99 17.32
N SER A 511 3.50 -15.66 17.36
CA SER A 511 3.03 -14.87 18.50
C SER A 511 1.53 -15.08 18.76
N SER A 512 0.72 -15.21 17.72
CA SER A 512 -0.71 -15.57 17.85
C SER A 512 -0.88 -16.90 18.57
N PHE A 513 -0.06 -17.89 18.21
CA PHE A 513 -0.04 -19.18 18.91
C PHE A 513 0.53 -19.08 20.32
N GLU A 514 1.64 -18.36 20.50
CA GLU A 514 2.32 -18.19 21.80
C GLU A 514 1.42 -17.48 22.82
N ARG A 515 0.63 -16.50 22.38
CA ARG A 515 -0.41 -15.83 23.17
C ARG A 515 -1.38 -16.84 23.81
N THR A 516 -1.72 -17.94 23.13
CA THR A 516 -2.61 -18.99 23.70
C THR A 516 -2.03 -19.67 24.93
N LYS A 517 -0.71 -19.60 25.12
CA LYS A 517 0.01 -20.16 26.28
C LYS A 517 0.13 -19.16 27.43
N THR A 518 0.07 -17.86 27.15
CA THR A 518 0.41 -16.79 28.10
C THR A 518 -0.79 -15.95 28.53
N ALA A 519 -1.81 -15.79 27.67
CA ALA A 519 -2.96 -14.93 27.91
C ALA A 519 -4.23 -15.71 28.31
N VAL A 520 -4.86 -15.27 29.40
CA VAL A 520 -6.16 -15.81 29.89
C VAL A 520 -7.27 -15.67 28.83
N THR A 521 -7.20 -14.56 28.10
CA THR A 521 -8.14 -14.02 27.12
C THR A 521 -8.01 -14.68 25.74
N ALA A 522 -7.22 -15.75 25.62
CA ALA A 522 -6.97 -16.46 24.36
C ALA A 522 -7.75 -17.79 24.22
N ALA A 523 -8.83 -17.96 24.99
CA ALA A 523 -9.73 -19.13 24.95
C ALA A 523 -9.02 -20.50 24.90
N HIS A 524 -7.85 -20.61 25.54
CA HIS A 524 -6.99 -21.80 25.55
C HIS A 524 -6.50 -22.32 24.19
N GLY A 525 -6.59 -21.50 23.13
CA GLY A 525 -6.05 -21.80 21.80
C GLY A 525 -6.85 -22.81 20.97
N ALA A 526 -8.13 -23.07 21.31
CA ALA A 526 -8.94 -24.05 20.60
C ALA A 526 -9.07 -23.76 19.08
N GLY A 527 -9.22 -22.49 18.71
CA GLY A 527 -9.30 -22.06 17.30
C GLY A 527 -7.95 -21.87 16.61
N LEU A 528 -6.85 -22.34 17.20
CA LEU A 528 -5.49 -22.35 16.62
C LEU A 528 -4.81 -23.72 16.84
N ALA A 529 -5.58 -24.76 17.11
CA ALA A 529 -5.09 -26.12 17.32
C ALA A 529 -4.84 -26.85 15.99
N ASP A 530 -4.39 -28.10 16.06
CA ASP A 530 -4.37 -29.01 14.92
C ASP A 530 -5.78 -29.13 14.31
N SER A 531 -5.85 -29.22 12.98
CA SER A 531 -7.06 -29.43 12.19
C SER A 531 -8.06 -28.27 12.28
N THR A 532 -7.55 -27.04 12.40
CA THR A 532 -8.33 -25.80 12.41
C THR A 532 -8.18 -24.96 11.13
N LEU A 533 -7.05 -25.04 10.41
CA LEU A 533 -6.80 -24.32 9.15
C LEU A 533 -6.93 -25.26 7.95
N ARG A 534 -7.26 -24.77 6.75
CA ARG A 534 -7.38 -25.62 5.55
C ARG A 534 -6.01 -25.74 4.87
N VAL A 535 -5.12 -26.49 5.52
CA VAL A 535 -3.75 -26.75 5.08
C VAL A 535 -3.49 -28.25 4.87
N PRO A 536 -2.49 -28.66 4.07
CA PRO A 536 -2.17 -30.07 3.86
C PRO A 536 -1.74 -30.80 5.13
N GLU A 537 -1.18 -30.08 6.11
CA GLU A 537 -0.63 -30.65 7.33
C GLU A 537 -1.66 -31.06 8.39
N ARG A 538 -2.95 -30.76 8.17
CA ARG A 538 -4.03 -31.08 9.13
C ARG A 538 -3.97 -32.54 9.59
N GLY A 539 -4.09 -32.74 10.90
CA GLY A 539 -4.15 -34.05 11.56
C GLY A 539 -2.78 -34.62 11.91
N ASN A 540 -1.70 -33.85 11.74
CA ASN A 540 -0.33 -34.26 12.05
C ASN A 540 0.04 -34.12 13.55
N LYS A 541 -0.87 -33.64 14.39
CA LYS A 541 -0.70 -33.35 15.84
C LYS A 541 0.19 -32.15 16.15
N VAL A 542 0.47 -31.32 15.15
CA VAL A 542 1.06 -29.99 15.28
C VAL A 542 -0.09 -28.98 15.11
N PRO A 543 -0.11 -27.88 15.88
CA PRO A 543 -1.06 -26.81 15.63
C PRO A 543 -0.90 -26.27 14.20
N ASP A 544 -1.98 -26.22 13.41
CA ASP A 544 -1.89 -25.89 11.98
C ASP A 544 -1.26 -24.50 11.72
N ILE A 545 -1.44 -23.54 12.63
CA ILE A 545 -0.76 -22.22 12.53
C ILE A 545 0.77 -22.34 12.64
N LEU A 546 1.26 -23.32 13.41
CA LEU A 546 2.69 -23.63 13.44
C LEU A 546 3.12 -24.39 12.19
N ASP A 547 2.28 -25.22 11.58
CA ASP A 547 2.62 -25.81 10.27
C ASP A 547 2.75 -24.74 9.18
N GLU A 548 1.84 -23.77 9.16
CA GLU A 548 1.94 -22.63 8.26
C GLU A 548 3.22 -21.81 8.54
N ALA A 549 3.48 -21.47 9.80
CA ALA A 549 4.72 -20.76 10.17
C ALA A 549 6.00 -21.56 9.85
N ARG A 550 5.95 -22.89 9.95
CA ARG A 550 7.07 -23.77 9.58
C ARG A 550 7.42 -23.64 8.10
N TRP A 551 6.42 -23.45 7.24
CA TRP A 551 6.63 -23.31 5.80
C TRP A 551 7.58 -22.14 5.48
N GLU A 552 7.35 -20.99 6.13
CA GLU A 552 8.22 -19.81 6.00
C GLU A 552 9.56 -19.98 6.73
N LEU A 553 9.55 -20.52 7.96
CA LEU A 553 10.78 -20.77 8.71
C LEU A 553 11.76 -21.67 7.93
N GLU A 554 11.27 -22.68 7.21
CA GLU A 554 12.14 -23.50 6.39
C GLU A 554 12.79 -22.73 5.23
N PHE A 555 12.08 -21.76 4.63
CA PHE A 555 12.66 -20.82 3.67
C PHE A 555 13.71 -19.91 4.33
N LEU A 556 13.39 -19.26 5.45
CA LEU A 556 14.34 -18.38 6.16
C LEU A 556 15.62 -19.14 6.56
N LEU A 557 15.50 -20.40 6.98
CA LEU A 557 16.64 -21.26 7.29
C LEU A 557 17.48 -21.60 6.05
N ARG A 558 16.87 -21.75 4.87
CA ARG A 558 17.57 -21.99 3.59
C ARG A 558 18.32 -20.75 3.10
N MET A 559 17.90 -19.56 3.52
CA MET A 559 18.55 -18.29 3.16
C MET A 559 19.86 -18.02 3.94
N GLN A 560 20.21 -18.86 4.92
CA GLN A 560 21.45 -18.72 5.68
C GLN A 560 22.68 -19.09 4.82
N VAL A 561 23.63 -18.17 4.72
CA VAL A 561 24.89 -18.34 4.00
C VAL A 561 25.67 -19.55 4.55
N PRO A 562 26.05 -20.52 3.71
CA PRO A 562 26.70 -21.75 4.14
C PRO A 562 28.05 -21.52 4.84
N ALA A 563 28.42 -22.48 5.71
CA ALA A 563 29.75 -22.50 6.31
C ALA A 563 30.85 -22.56 5.24
N GLY A 564 31.95 -21.82 5.45
CA GLY A 564 33.07 -21.74 4.52
C GLY A 564 32.91 -20.69 3.41
N GLN A 565 31.72 -20.10 3.25
CA GLN A 565 31.48 -18.99 2.32
C GLN A 565 31.75 -17.62 2.96
N GLN A 566 31.96 -16.60 2.14
CA GLN A 566 32.04 -15.22 2.62
C GLN A 566 30.70 -14.84 3.28
N PHE A 567 30.77 -14.23 4.47
CA PHE A 567 29.61 -13.93 5.33
C PHE A 567 28.87 -15.17 5.86
N ALA A 568 29.55 -16.31 6.00
CA ALA A 568 28.99 -17.53 6.60
C ALA A 568 28.16 -17.24 7.87
N GLY A 569 26.95 -17.78 7.89
CA GLY A 569 25.99 -17.59 8.98
C GLY A 569 25.06 -16.39 8.85
N MET A 570 25.41 -15.38 8.02
CA MET A 570 24.46 -14.31 7.67
C MET A 570 23.29 -14.86 6.83
N ALA A 571 22.20 -14.11 6.69
CA ALA A 571 21.10 -14.47 5.79
C ALA A 571 21.10 -13.58 4.55
N HIS A 572 20.88 -14.18 3.37
CA HIS A 572 20.53 -13.45 2.15
C HIS A 572 19.30 -12.57 2.41
N HIS A 573 19.33 -11.33 1.93
CA HIS A 573 18.28 -10.38 2.26
C HIS A 573 16.91 -10.78 1.69
N LYS A 574 16.94 -11.25 0.44
CA LYS A 574 15.78 -11.61 -0.36
C LYS A 574 16.20 -12.45 -1.56
N MET A 575 15.23 -13.06 -2.22
CA MET A 575 15.41 -13.69 -3.52
C MET A 575 14.17 -13.45 -4.39
N HIS A 576 14.38 -13.09 -5.64
CA HIS A 576 13.31 -12.69 -6.56
C HIS A 576 13.78 -12.78 -8.02
N ASP A 577 12.91 -12.40 -8.94
CA ASP A 577 13.17 -12.35 -10.37
C ASP A 577 14.22 -11.30 -10.72
N ALA A 578 15.00 -11.54 -11.78
CA ALA A 578 15.93 -10.55 -12.30
C ALA A 578 15.20 -9.25 -12.69
N ASN A 579 13.98 -9.35 -13.25
CA ASN A 579 13.13 -8.24 -13.65
C ASN A 579 11.70 -8.43 -13.18
N TRP A 580 10.96 -7.33 -13.02
CA TRP A 580 9.53 -7.39 -12.69
C TRP A 580 8.76 -8.04 -13.83
N THR A 581 7.92 -9.02 -13.51
CA THR A 581 6.95 -9.61 -14.44
C THR A 581 5.67 -8.80 -14.51
N GLY A 582 4.95 -8.87 -15.64
CA GLY A 582 3.64 -8.22 -15.80
C GLY A 582 2.49 -8.93 -15.07
N ILE A 583 1.29 -8.33 -15.16
CA ILE A 583 0.04 -8.89 -14.61
C ILE A 583 -0.91 -9.24 -15.77
N PRO A 584 -1.52 -10.44 -15.79
CA PRO A 584 -1.36 -11.53 -14.84
C PRO A 584 -0.05 -12.31 -15.01
N MET A 585 0.40 -12.98 -13.95
CA MET A 585 1.50 -13.94 -14.01
C MET A 585 1.30 -15.05 -12.97
N GLN A 586 1.03 -16.27 -13.43
CA GLN A 586 0.90 -17.42 -12.53
C GLN A 586 2.28 -17.95 -12.12
N PRO A 587 2.48 -18.42 -10.87
CA PRO A 587 3.81 -18.78 -10.37
C PRO A 587 4.52 -19.92 -11.11
N GLN A 588 3.78 -20.84 -11.73
CA GLN A 588 4.35 -21.91 -12.55
C GLN A 588 4.79 -21.44 -13.95
N ASP A 589 4.29 -20.30 -14.41
CA ASP A 589 4.48 -19.79 -15.77
C ASP A 589 5.57 -18.70 -15.84
N ASP A 590 6.08 -18.25 -14.69
CA ASP A 590 7.15 -17.27 -14.60
C ASP A 590 8.47 -17.76 -15.24
N PRO A 591 8.97 -17.08 -16.29
CA PRO A 591 10.20 -17.46 -17.00
C PRO A 591 11.47 -16.76 -16.49
N GLU A 592 11.37 -15.84 -15.53
CA GLU A 592 12.49 -15.01 -15.12
C GLU A 592 13.58 -15.80 -14.39
N GLN A 593 14.82 -15.29 -14.46
CA GLN A 593 15.90 -15.85 -13.66
C GLN A 593 15.71 -15.42 -12.22
N ARG A 594 15.65 -16.39 -11.32
CA ARG A 594 15.63 -16.17 -9.87
C ARG A 594 17.04 -15.91 -9.37
N GLU A 595 17.22 -14.91 -8.51
CA GLU A 595 18.54 -14.53 -7.97
C GLU A 595 18.52 -14.28 -6.46
N LEU A 596 19.51 -14.81 -5.75
CA LEU A 596 19.78 -14.46 -4.37
C LEU A 596 20.40 -13.06 -4.32
N GLN A 597 19.77 -12.15 -3.57
CA GLN A 597 20.35 -10.85 -3.30
C GLN A 597 21.37 -10.92 -2.16
N PRO A 598 22.34 -9.98 -2.06
CA PRO A 598 23.37 -10.01 -1.04
C PRO A 598 22.82 -10.15 0.40
N PRO A 599 23.56 -10.78 1.33
CA PRO A 599 23.19 -10.81 2.73
C PRO A 599 23.11 -9.41 3.36
N SER A 600 22.21 -9.23 4.33
CA SER A 600 22.13 -8.02 5.15
C SER A 600 22.06 -8.35 6.64
N THR A 601 22.46 -7.38 7.47
CA THR A 601 22.41 -7.50 8.94
C THR A 601 20.96 -7.62 9.42
N ALA A 602 20.04 -6.80 8.90
CA ALA A 602 18.61 -6.87 9.23
C ALA A 602 18.02 -8.26 8.95
N ALA A 603 18.26 -8.82 7.76
CA ALA A 603 17.79 -10.16 7.40
C ALA A 603 18.38 -11.25 8.30
N THR A 604 19.66 -11.12 8.64
CA THR A 604 20.35 -12.04 9.53
C THR A 604 19.75 -12.03 10.93
N LEU A 605 19.39 -10.85 11.44
CA LEU A 605 18.78 -10.70 12.76
C LEU A 605 17.31 -11.12 12.79
N ASN A 606 16.56 -10.87 11.71
CA ASN A 606 15.21 -11.42 11.51
C ASN A 606 15.23 -12.96 11.56
N LEU A 607 16.18 -13.60 10.85
CA LEU A 607 16.40 -15.05 10.94
C LEU A 607 16.76 -15.46 12.38
N ALA A 608 17.63 -14.72 13.06
CA ALA A 608 18.04 -15.05 14.42
C ALA A 608 16.86 -15.03 15.40
N ALA A 609 16.03 -13.98 15.33
CA ALA A 609 14.88 -13.78 16.20
C ALA A 609 13.81 -14.86 15.98
N THR A 610 13.37 -15.03 14.74
CA THR A 610 12.32 -15.99 14.38
C THR A 610 12.76 -17.45 14.58
N ALA A 611 14.01 -17.78 14.30
CA ALA A 611 14.54 -19.12 14.58
C ALA A 611 14.69 -19.39 16.09
N ALA A 612 14.95 -18.38 16.92
CA ALA A 612 14.91 -18.55 18.37
C ALA A 612 13.47 -18.81 18.87
N GLN A 613 12.48 -18.05 18.38
CA GLN A 613 11.06 -18.31 18.67
C GLN A 613 10.60 -19.69 18.18
N CYS A 614 10.98 -20.08 16.96
CA CYS A 614 10.77 -21.44 16.45
C CYS A 614 11.28 -22.49 17.44
N ALA A 615 12.53 -22.35 17.91
CA ALA A 615 13.15 -23.34 18.78
C ALA A 615 12.31 -23.63 20.04
N ARG A 616 11.79 -22.61 20.72
CA ARG A 616 10.95 -22.82 21.92
C ARG A 616 9.53 -23.31 21.59
N LEU A 617 8.93 -22.86 20.49
CA LEU A 617 7.55 -23.20 20.16
C LEU A 617 7.40 -24.61 19.60
N PHE A 618 8.38 -25.09 18.83
CA PHE A 618 8.37 -26.42 18.22
C PHE A 618 8.92 -27.53 19.13
N ALA A 619 9.62 -27.23 20.23
CA ALA A 619 10.16 -28.25 21.14
C ALA A 619 9.15 -29.33 21.60
N PRO A 620 7.86 -29.02 21.86
CA PRO A 620 6.85 -30.03 22.21
C PRO A 620 6.32 -30.87 21.03
N TYR A 621 6.67 -30.52 19.78
CA TYR A 621 6.07 -31.10 18.58
C TYR A 621 7.12 -31.77 17.68
N ASP A 622 8.26 -31.11 17.49
CA ASP A 622 9.39 -31.58 16.69
C ASP A 622 10.71 -31.11 17.31
N ALA A 623 11.31 -31.98 18.12
CA ALA A 623 12.56 -31.67 18.82
C ALA A 623 13.76 -31.51 17.87
N ALA A 624 13.75 -32.19 16.72
CA ALA A 624 14.83 -32.09 15.74
C ALA A 624 14.79 -30.75 15.00
N PHE A 625 13.58 -30.34 14.57
CA PHE A 625 13.38 -29.03 13.97
C PHE A 625 13.65 -27.89 14.96
N SER A 626 13.19 -28.03 16.21
CA SER A 626 13.51 -27.10 17.30
C SER A 626 15.03 -26.91 17.47
N ALA A 627 15.81 -28.00 17.50
CA ALA A 627 17.26 -27.93 17.60
C ALA A 627 17.91 -27.25 16.39
N LYS A 628 17.43 -27.57 15.17
CA LYS A 628 17.88 -26.92 13.92
C LYS A 628 17.66 -25.41 13.96
N CYS A 629 16.47 -24.98 14.38
CA CYS A 629 16.11 -23.58 14.56
C CYS A 629 17.07 -22.89 15.56
N LEU A 630 17.32 -23.49 16.74
CA LEU A 630 18.22 -22.89 17.73
C LEU A 630 19.67 -22.76 17.22
N THR A 631 20.18 -23.76 16.49
CA THR A 631 21.52 -23.69 15.88
C THR A 631 21.59 -22.56 14.87
N ALA A 632 20.62 -22.45 13.96
CA ALA A 632 20.58 -21.39 12.97
C ALA A 632 20.49 -20.00 13.63
N ALA A 633 19.67 -19.85 14.67
CA ALA A 633 19.50 -18.61 15.41
C ALA A 633 20.82 -18.09 16.00
N ARG A 634 21.57 -18.98 16.68
CA ARG A 634 22.88 -18.63 17.27
C ARG A 634 23.92 -18.29 16.22
N THR A 635 23.96 -19.07 15.15
CA THR A 635 24.88 -18.83 14.03
C THR A 635 24.61 -17.48 13.38
N ALA A 636 23.34 -17.16 13.14
CA ALA A 636 22.91 -15.90 12.55
C ALA A 636 23.26 -14.72 13.48
N TYR A 637 22.91 -14.80 14.76
CA TYR A 637 23.22 -13.73 15.70
C TYR A 637 24.72 -13.46 15.84
N ALA A 638 25.54 -14.52 15.92
CA ALA A 638 26.99 -14.39 15.94
C ALA A 638 27.55 -13.74 14.65
N ALA A 639 27.01 -14.13 13.49
CA ALA A 639 27.40 -13.56 12.19
C ALA A 639 26.99 -12.08 12.07
N ALA A 640 25.80 -11.70 12.57
CA ALA A 640 25.35 -10.31 12.62
C ALA A 640 26.26 -9.46 13.50
N LYS A 641 26.64 -9.92 14.71
CA LYS A 641 27.59 -9.19 15.57
C LYS A 641 28.97 -9.00 14.92
N ALA A 642 29.39 -9.93 14.06
CA ALA A 642 30.62 -9.81 13.29
C ALA A 642 30.50 -8.87 12.08
N ASN A 643 29.27 -8.60 11.61
CA ASN A 643 28.97 -7.78 10.44
C ASN A 643 27.82 -6.80 10.74
N PRO A 644 27.97 -5.87 11.71
CA PRO A 644 26.84 -5.10 12.23
C PRO A 644 26.34 -3.99 11.31
N SER A 645 27.10 -3.63 10.27
CA SER A 645 26.82 -2.49 9.39
C SER A 645 26.61 -2.89 7.93
N LYS A 646 26.19 -4.13 7.66
CA LYS A 646 25.93 -4.62 6.31
C LYS A 646 24.46 -4.38 5.95
N VAL A 647 24.15 -3.15 5.57
CA VAL A 647 22.79 -2.75 5.16
C VAL A 647 22.42 -3.35 3.80
N ALA A 648 21.12 -3.52 3.57
CA ALA A 648 20.61 -3.94 2.26
C ALA A 648 20.85 -2.83 1.22
N GLN A 649 21.19 -3.22 0.00
CA GLN A 649 21.35 -2.29 -1.11
C GLN A 649 20.15 -2.41 -2.02
N ASP A 650 19.60 -1.28 -2.47
CA ASP A 650 18.69 -1.29 -3.59
C ASP A 650 19.51 -1.40 -4.88
N LEU A 651 19.45 -2.59 -5.47
CA LEU A 651 20.14 -2.92 -6.71
C LEU A 651 19.16 -2.89 -7.89
N GLY A 652 17.90 -2.49 -7.69
CA GLY A 652 16.82 -2.63 -8.66
C GLY A 652 16.55 -4.09 -9.06
N GLY A 653 15.74 -4.28 -10.10
CA GLY A 653 15.32 -5.58 -10.61
C GLY A 653 13.91 -5.96 -10.15
N GLY A 654 13.54 -7.23 -10.27
CA GLY A 654 12.18 -7.74 -10.08
C GLY A 654 11.73 -7.96 -8.64
N GLY A 655 12.07 -7.08 -7.70
CA GLY A 655 11.64 -7.25 -6.31
C GLY A 655 11.82 -6.03 -5.41
N GLY A 656 10.91 -5.88 -4.45
CA GLY A 656 10.86 -4.75 -3.51
C GLY A 656 12.13 -4.54 -2.69
N GLY A 657 12.44 -3.29 -2.36
CA GLY A 657 13.69 -2.87 -1.70
C GLY A 657 13.92 -3.51 -0.33
N TYR A 658 12.97 -3.32 0.59
CA TYR A 658 13.05 -3.67 2.03
C TYR A 658 14.35 -3.20 2.71
N GLY A 659 14.84 -2.04 2.27
CA GLY A 659 16.03 -1.41 2.81
C GLY A 659 15.78 -0.81 4.20
N ASP A 660 16.79 -0.94 5.06
CA ASP A 660 16.81 -0.39 6.41
C ASP A 660 18.27 -0.06 6.77
N ASP A 661 18.50 1.15 7.26
CA ASP A 661 19.80 1.69 7.63
C ASP A 661 20.04 1.75 9.15
N ASP A 662 19.03 1.47 9.97
CA ASP A 662 19.14 1.34 11.43
C ASP A 662 18.71 -0.08 11.87
N VAL A 663 19.70 -0.94 12.08
CA VAL A 663 19.46 -2.33 12.53
C VAL A 663 19.49 -2.50 14.05
N SER A 664 19.45 -1.40 14.81
CA SER A 664 19.62 -1.43 16.27
C SER A 664 18.44 -2.10 16.99
N ASP A 665 17.26 -1.99 16.42
CA ASP A 665 16.03 -2.62 16.87
C ASP A 665 15.97 -4.11 16.53
N GLU A 666 16.46 -4.55 15.36
CA GLU A 666 16.60 -5.98 15.06
C GLU A 666 17.61 -6.64 16.01
N PHE A 667 18.68 -5.94 16.39
CA PHE A 667 19.64 -6.44 17.38
C PHE A 667 18.96 -6.64 18.74
N TYR A 668 18.11 -5.69 19.15
CA TYR A 668 17.33 -5.78 20.38
C TYR A 668 16.34 -6.94 20.32
N TRP A 669 15.57 -7.05 19.23
CA TRP A 669 14.58 -8.12 19.04
C TRP A 669 15.24 -9.50 19.01
N ALA A 670 16.29 -9.72 18.22
CA ALA A 670 16.99 -11.00 18.17
C ALA A 670 17.61 -11.41 19.52
N ALA A 671 18.19 -10.45 20.25
CA ALA A 671 18.71 -10.69 21.59
C ALA A 671 17.59 -11.07 22.58
N ALA A 672 16.44 -10.39 22.49
CA ALA A 672 15.26 -10.70 23.30
C ALA A 672 14.77 -12.13 23.06
N GLU A 673 14.57 -12.52 21.79
CA GLU A 673 14.11 -13.87 21.44
C GLU A 673 15.09 -14.97 21.85
N LEU A 674 16.39 -14.75 21.65
CA LEU A 674 17.43 -15.67 22.11
C LEU A 674 17.45 -15.77 23.64
N TYR A 675 17.29 -14.66 24.36
CA TYR A 675 17.19 -14.67 25.82
C TYR A 675 15.95 -15.42 26.30
N LEU A 676 14.77 -15.13 25.76
CA LEU A 676 13.51 -15.81 26.10
C LEU A 676 13.60 -17.33 25.87
N THR A 677 14.32 -17.73 24.83
CA THR A 677 14.48 -19.13 24.43
C THR A 677 15.53 -19.88 25.28
N THR A 678 16.64 -19.22 25.63
CA THR A 678 17.83 -19.90 26.18
C THR A 678 18.11 -19.54 27.64
N GLY A 679 17.66 -18.38 28.12
CA GLY A 679 17.98 -17.83 29.43
C GLY A 679 19.45 -17.44 29.62
N GLU A 680 20.26 -17.43 28.57
CA GLU A 680 21.70 -17.16 28.68
C GLU A 680 22.00 -15.70 29.03
N ALA A 681 22.93 -15.51 29.97
CA ALA A 681 23.31 -14.18 30.47
C ALA A 681 23.93 -13.27 29.40
N ALA A 682 24.54 -13.83 28.35
CA ALA A 682 25.11 -13.05 27.25
C ALA A 682 24.01 -12.29 26.49
N PHE A 683 22.91 -12.96 26.13
CA PHE A 683 21.78 -12.31 25.45
C PHE A 683 21.05 -11.34 26.37
N LEU A 684 20.91 -11.65 27.67
CA LEU A 684 20.39 -10.67 28.64
C LEU A 684 21.25 -9.40 28.69
N THR A 685 22.58 -9.56 28.63
CA THR A 685 23.51 -8.43 28.58
C THR A 685 23.29 -7.60 27.32
N ASP A 686 23.16 -8.25 26.16
CA ASP A 686 22.90 -7.55 24.89
C ASP A 686 21.53 -6.84 24.89
N VAL A 687 20.47 -7.47 25.42
CA VAL A 687 19.15 -6.85 25.62
C VAL A 687 19.27 -5.61 26.49
N THR A 688 19.85 -5.76 27.70
CA THR A 688 19.90 -4.67 28.69
C THR A 688 20.86 -3.54 28.33
N ALA A 689 21.85 -3.79 27.47
CA ALA A 689 22.76 -2.77 26.95
C ALA A 689 22.16 -1.96 25.79
N SER A 690 21.10 -2.46 25.14
CA SER A 690 20.43 -1.74 24.06
C SER A 690 19.69 -0.50 24.57
N GLY A 691 19.78 0.60 23.82
CA GLY A 691 18.97 1.80 24.08
C GLY A 691 17.47 1.50 24.05
N HIS A 692 17.06 0.51 23.25
CA HIS A 692 15.68 0.03 23.14
C HIS A 692 15.19 -0.74 24.37
N HIS A 693 16.01 -1.04 25.38
CA HIS A 693 15.54 -1.68 26.63
C HIS A 693 14.83 -0.71 27.57
N THR A 694 15.26 0.55 27.56
CA THR A 694 14.69 1.62 28.39
C THR A 694 14.03 2.72 27.58
N GLY A 695 14.38 2.85 26.30
CA GLY A 695 13.75 3.78 25.36
C GLY A 695 12.30 3.40 25.04
N ASP A 696 11.63 4.36 24.40
CA ASP A 696 10.33 4.13 23.78
C ASP A 696 10.54 3.41 22.44
N VAL A 697 9.74 2.37 22.21
CA VAL A 697 9.78 1.53 21.01
C VAL A 697 8.42 1.52 20.29
N PHE A 698 7.45 2.29 20.78
CA PHE A 698 6.09 2.32 20.28
C PHE A 698 5.79 3.69 19.64
N ALA A 699 6.10 3.82 18.35
CA ALA A 699 5.81 5.04 17.61
C ALA A 699 4.29 5.27 17.46
N ALA A 700 3.89 6.53 17.28
CA ALA A 700 2.49 6.90 17.04
C ALA A 700 1.91 6.25 15.78
N THR A 701 2.74 6.08 14.75
CA THR A 701 2.43 5.42 13.47
C THR A 701 2.64 3.90 13.51
N GLY A 702 2.82 3.31 14.70
CA GLY A 702 3.00 1.88 14.90
C GLY A 702 4.38 1.35 14.53
N PHE A 703 4.48 0.03 14.46
CA PHE A 703 5.71 -0.70 14.12
C PHE A 703 5.49 -1.53 12.85
N GLY A 704 6.57 -2.00 12.22
CA GLY A 704 6.51 -2.68 10.92
C GLY A 704 7.79 -3.45 10.59
N TRP A 705 7.96 -3.84 9.33
CA TRP A 705 9.05 -4.69 8.87
C TRP A 705 10.45 -4.09 9.06
N GLY A 706 10.57 -2.76 9.06
CA GLY A 706 11.81 -2.01 9.32
C GLY A 706 11.81 -1.27 10.67
N SER A 707 10.98 -1.72 11.62
CA SER A 707 10.93 -1.18 12.98
C SER A 707 10.45 -2.28 13.94
N THR A 708 11.37 -3.15 14.35
CA THR A 708 11.08 -4.46 14.97
C THR A 708 11.24 -4.48 16.49
N ALA A 709 11.72 -3.40 17.13
CA ALA A 709 11.92 -3.37 18.59
C ALA A 709 10.63 -3.63 19.39
N ALA A 710 9.48 -3.20 18.86
CA ALA A 710 8.17 -3.46 19.46
C ALA A 710 7.89 -4.97 19.59
N LEU A 711 8.32 -5.80 18.63
CA LEU A 711 8.14 -7.26 18.67
C LEU A 711 8.83 -7.85 19.90
N GLY A 712 10.13 -7.54 20.08
CA GLY A 712 10.90 -7.99 21.24
C GLY A 712 10.35 -7.44 22.57
N ARG A 713 9.84 -6.19 22.58
CA ARG A 713 9.24 -5.59 23.79
C ARG A 713 7.94 -6.28 24.20
N LEU A 714 7.07 -6.61 23.25
CA LEU A 714 5.82 -7.33 23.49
C LEU A 714 6.09 -8.76 23.99
N ASP A 715 7.05 -9.45 23.39
CA ASP A 715 7.42 -10.81 23.80
C ASP A 715 8.10 -10.82 25.18
N LEU A 716 8.98 -9.85 25.51
CA LEU A 716 9.53 -9.70 26.87
C LEU A 716 8.45 -9.39 27.93
N ALA A 717 7.38 -8.68 27.55
CA ALA A 717 6.28 -8.37 28.47
C ALA A 717 5.42 -9.60 28.80
N THR A 718 5.20 -10.47 27.80
CA THR A 718 4.20 -11.54 27.83
C THR A 718 4.81 -12.92 28.09
N VAL A 719 5.97 -13.23 27.50
CA VAL A 719 6.63 -14.54 27.61
C VAL A 719 7.33 -14.66 28.98
N PRO A 720 7.06 -15.73 29.75
CA PRO A 720 7.72 -15.94 31.04
C PRO A 720 9.21 -16.22 30.89
N SER A 721 10.04 -15.51 31.66
CA SER A 721 11.50 -15.59 31.59
C SER A 721 12.15 -15.29 32.93
N GLY A 722 13.49 -15.42 33.00
CA GLY A 722 14.29 -15.06 34.16
C GLY A 722 14.58 -13.55 34.28
N LEU A 723 13.86 -12.70 33.53
CA LEU A 723 14.12 -11.26 33.51
C LEU A 723 13.93 -10.69 34.93
N PRO A 724 14.79 -9.76 35.40
CA PRO A 724 14.60 -9.11 36.69
C PRO A 724 13.19 -8.53 36.83
N ALA A 725 12.53 -8.77 37.96
CA ALA A 725 11.13 -8.38 38.16
C ALA A 725 10.89 -6.88 37.92
N ALA A 726 11.82 -6.03 38.32
CA ALA A 726 11.75 -4.58 38.09
C ALA A 726 11.82 -4.22 36.59
N ASP A 727 12.66 -4.91 35.81
CA ASP A 727 12.75 -4.71 34.37
C ASP A 727 11.47 -5.17 33.68
N ARG A 728 10.95 -6.33 34.06
CA ARG A 728 9.70 -6.84 33.51
C ARG A 728 8.50 -5.95 33.83
N GLN A 729 8.45 -5.41 35.05
CA GLN A 729 7.42 -4.45 35.42
C GLN A 729 7.51 -3.19 34.55
N ARG A 730 8.71 -2.59 34.40
CA ARG A 730 8.92 -1.41 33.54
C ARG A 730 8.53 -1.68 32.09
N ILE A 731 8.89 -2.85 31.55
CA ILE A 731 8.51 -3.26 30.19
C ILE A 731 6.99 -3.36 30.06
N ARG A 732 6.30 -4.01 30.99
CA ARG A 732 4.83 -4.08 30.98
C ARG A 732 4.19 -2.70 31.10
N GLU A 733 4.73 -1.82 31.96
CA GLU A 733 4.29 -0.43 32.07
C GLU A 733 4.45 0.31 30.74
N SER A 734 5.55 0.12 29.99
CA SER A 734 5.72 0.75 28.67
C SER A 734 4.67 0.30 27.64
N VAL A 735 4.27 -0.97 27.64
CA VAL A 735 3.17 -1.46 26.78
C VAL A 735 1.85 -0.81 27.16
N VAL A 736 1.56 -0.70 28.45
CA VAL A 736 0.33 -0.06 28.97
C VAL A 736 0.31 1.44 28.66
N THR A 737 1.44 2.13 28.77
CA THR A 737 1.58 3.55 28.40
C THR A 737 1.36 3.77 26.91
N ALA A 738 1.95 2.93 26.04
CA ALA A 738 1.69 3.01 24.60
C ALA A 738 0.22 2.77 24.27
N ALA A 739 -0.41 1.76 24.89
CA ALA A 739 -1.83 1.49 24.75
C ALA A 739 -2.71 2.68 25.19
N ASP A 740 -2.37 3.35 26.30
CA ASP A 740 -3.07 4.56 26.73
C ASP A 740 -2.96 5.70 25.70
N SER A 741 -1.80 5.88 25.09
CA SER A 741 -1.59 6.86 24.01
C SER A 741 -2.43 6.52 22.77
N TYR A 742 -2.42 5.25 22.34
CA TYR A 742 -3.23 4.80 21.20
C TYR A 742 -4.73 4.91 21.47
N LEU A 743 -5.20 4.63 22.69
CA LEU A 743 -6.58 4.88 23.09
C LEU A 743 -6.93 6.35 23.04
N ALA A 744 -6.04 7.23 23.51
CA ALA A 744 -6.26 8.67 23.46
C ALA A 744 -6.39 9.15 22.00
N THR A 745 -5.53 8.67 21.10
CA THR A 745 -5.62 8.94 19.66
C THR A 745 -6.93 8.42 19.09
N LEU A 746 -7.28 7.15 19.32
CA LEU A 746 -8.51 6.53 18.83
C LEU A 746 -9.76 7.28 19.27
N ASN A 747 -9.84 7.71 20.53
CA ASN A 747 -10.98 8.44 21.08
C ASN A 747 -11.11 9.87 20.52
N ALA A 748 -10.03 10.45 20.04
CA ALA A 748 -10.00 11.79 19.44
C ALA A 748 -10.31 11.79 17.93
N GLN A 749 -10.38 10.61 17.29
CA GLN A 749 -10.63 10.48 15.85
C GLN A 749 -12.13 10.26 15.58
N ALA A 750 -12.69 11.00 14.64
CA ALA A 750 -14.08 10.81 14.23
C ALA A 750 -14.33 9.42 13.62
N TYR A 751 -13.32 8.86 12.93
CA TYR A 751 -13.34 7.52 12.34
C TYR A 751 -12.77 6.42 13.25
N GLY A 752 -12.21 6.76 14.41
CA GLY A 752 -11.91 5.79 15.47
C GLY A 752 -10.73 4.84 15.22
N LEU A 753 -9.68 5.28 14.51
CA LEU A 753 -8.44 4.52 14.33
C LEU A 753 -7.36 4.90 15.37
N PRO A 754 -6.55 3.94 15.86
CA PRO A 754 -5.47 4.16 16.84
C PRO A 754 -4.18 4.72 16.20
N MET A 755 -4.32 5.69 15.29
CA MET A 755 -3.20 6.32 14.59
C MET A 755 -3.55 7.79 14.27
N PRO A 756 -2.58 8.73 14.26
CA PRO A 756 -2.89 10.13 14.03
C PRO A 756 -3.58 10.40 12.69
N GLY A 757 -4.56 11.30 12.66
CA GLY A 757 -5.25 11.72 11.43
C GLY A 757 -4.50 12.78 10.60
N ASN A 758 -3.22 12.54 10.27
CA ASN A 758 -2.42 13.44 9.43
C ASN A 758 -1.76 12.70 8.26
N ALA A 759 -1.29 13.43 7.24
CA ALA A 759 -0.73 12.83 6.02
C ALA A 759 0.41 11.82 6.29
N GLY A 760 1.27 12.07 7.27
CA GLY A 760 2.37 11.17 7.63
C GLY A 760 1.93 9.84 8.26
N SER A 761 0.63 9.67 8.53
CA SER A 761 0.05 8.40 8.99
C SER A 761 -0.58 7.58 7.87
N TYR A 762 -0.68 8.12 6.65
CA TYR A 762 -1.22 7.43 5.48
C TYR A 762 -0.09 7.22 4.50
N PHE A 763 0.58 6.08 4.60
CA PHE A 763 1.71 5.67 3.79
C PHE A 763 1.49 4.24 3.27
N TRP A 764 2.32 3.79 2.34
CA TRP A 764 2.25 2.45 1.78
C TRP A 764 2.24 1.38 2.88
N GLY A 765 1.13 0.63 2.99
CA GLY A 765 0.96 -0.41 4.00
C GLY A 765 0.49 0.10 5.38
N GLY A 766 0.07 1.36 5.48
CA GLY A 766 -0.37 1.96 6.75
C GLY A 766 -1.48 1.18 7.48
N ASN A 767 -2.31 0.41 6.76
CA ASN A 767 -3.32 -0.46 7.38
C ASN A 767 -2.71 -1.51 8.31
N SER A 768 -1.54 -2.07 7.99
CA SER A 768 -0.88 -3.03 8.89
C SER A 768 -0.42 -2.37 10.17
N ASN A 769 0.04 -1.13 10.09
CA ASN A 769 0.50 -0.38 11.25
C ASN A 769 -0.65 0.01 12.19
N ILE A 770 -1.83 0.30 11.64
CA ILE A 770 -3.06 0.44 12.42
C ILE A 770 -3.32 -0.85 13.21
N LEU A 771 -3.26 -2.01 12.56
CA LEU A 771 -3.47 -3.31 13.20
C LEU A 771 -2.36 -3.66 14.21
N ASN A 772 -1.12 -3.23 13.97
CA ASN A 772 -0.02 -3.37 14.91
C ASN A 772 -0.24 -2.53 16.17
N ASN A 773 -0.82 -1.32 16.07
CA ASN A 773 -1.27 -0.57 17.25
C ASN A 773 -2.44 -1.27 17.97
N VAL A 774 -3.35 -1.90 17.23
CA VAL A 774 -4.40 -2.76 17.81
C VAL A 774 -3.79 -3.94 18.56
N GLN A 775 -2.70 -4.54 18.06
CA GLN A 775 -1.97 -5.59 18.77
C GLN A 775 -1.40 -5.11 20.12
N VAL A 776 -0.91 -3.87 20.21
CA VAL A 776 -0.46 -3.28 21.49
C VAL A 776 -1.62 -3.09 22.47
N LEU A 777 -2.77 -2.59 22.00
CA LEU A 777 -3.99 -2.47 22.80
C LEU A 777 -4.45 -3.84 23.34
N ALA A 778 -4.53 -4.83 22.46
CA ALA A 778 -4.86 -6.20 22.83
C ALA A 778 -3.87 -6.80 23.84
N THR A 779 -2.57 -6.55 23.67
CA THR A 779 -1.55 -7.01 24.61
C THR A 779 -1.68 -6.33 25.98
N ALA A 780 -1.98 -5.02 26.01
CA ALA A 780 -2.26 -4.31 27.26
C ALA A 780 -3.51 -4.88 27.97
N PHE A 781 -4.53 -5.30 27.22
CA PHE A 781 -5.67 -6.03 27.78
C PHE A 781 -5.24 -7.36 28.39
N ASP A 782 -4.43 -8.15 27.69
CA ASP A 782 -3.94 -9.45 28.20
C ASP A 782 -3.11 -9.30 29.49
N LEU A 783 -2.34 -8.21 29.60
CA LEU A 783 -1.50 -7.91 30.77
C LEU A 783 -2.30 -7.39 31.97
N THR A 784 -3.36 -6.62 31.75
CA THR A 784 -4.05 -5.86 32.80
C THR A 784 -5.46 -6.34 33.11
N GLY A 785 -6.12 -7.01 32.17
CA GLY A 785 -7.55 -7.33 32.20
C GLY A 785 -8.47 -6.11 32.08
N ALA A 786 -7.94 -4.92 31.78
CA ALA A 786 -8.73 -3.69 31.75
C ALA A 786 -9.56 -3.58 30.45
N ALA A 787 -10.89 -3.56 30.61
CA ALA A 787 -11.86 -3.49 29.52
C ALA A 787 -11.58 -2.40 28.47
N LYS A 788 -11.09 -1.22 28.89
CA LYS A 788 -10.79 -0.10 27.98
C LYS A 788 -9.83 -0.48 26.84
N TYR A 789 -8.85 -1.36 27.10
CA TYR A 789 -7.88 -1.77 26.09
C TYR A 789 -8.49 -2.78 25.11
N ARG A 790 -9.31 -3.71 25.61
CA ARG A 790 -10.10 -4.61 24.76
C ARG A 790 -11.05 -3.80 23.88
N ASP A 791 -11.78 -2.85 24.46
CA ASP A 791 -12.75 -2.04 23.73
C ASP A 791 -12.04 -1.21 22.66
N GLY A 792 -10.89 -0.60 22.97
CA GLY A 792 -10.06 0.06 21.96
C GLY A 792 -9.59 -0.87 20.85
N ALA A 793 -9.17 -2.10 21.18
CA ALA A 793 -8.74 -3.08 20.18
C ALA A 793 -9.91 -3.52 19.28
N VAL A 794 -11.10 -3.73 19.85
CA VAL A 794 -12.32 -4.09 19.10
C VAL A 794 -12.79 -2.93 18.23
N GLN A 795 -12.74 -1.69 18.73
CA GLN A 795 -13.14 -0.51 17.95
C GLN A 795 -12.12 -0.18 16.85
N GLY A 796 -10.83 -0.42 17.09
CA GLY A 796 -9.76 -0.05 16.15
C GLY A 796 -9.88 -0.71 14.77
N VAL A 797 -10.56 -1.87 14.69
CA VAL A 797 -10.81 -2.53 13.40
C VAL A 797 -12.01 -1.99 12.64
N ASP A 798 -12.87 -1.16 13.26
CA ASP A 798 -14.00 -0.54 12.56
C ASP A 798 -13.53 0.24 11.32
N TYR A 799 -12.38 0.92 11.43
CA TYR A 799 -11.76 1.64 10.32
C TYR A 799 -11.40 0.70 9.15
N ILE A 800 -10.86 -0.49 9.45
CA ILE A 800 -10.47 -1.49 8.45
C ILE A 800 -11.70 -2.08 7.74
N PHE A 801 -12.83 -2.16 8.44
CA PHE A 801 -14.09 -2.73 7.94
C PHE A 801 -15.12 -1.68 7.50
N GLY A 802 -14.69 -0.49 7.06
CA GLY A 802 -15.60 0.46 6.40
C GLY A 802 -15.99 1.71 7.19
N ARG A 803 -15.61 1.84 8.47
CA ARG A 803 -15.75 3.10 9.21
C ARG A 803 -14.61 4.05 8.87
N ASN A 804 -14.53 4.44 7.60
CA ASN A 804 -13.55 5.37 7.04
C ASN A 804 -14.20 6.29 5.99
N ALA A 805 -13.46 7.26 5.48
CA ALA A 805 -13.98 8.28 4.56
C ALA A 805 -14.55 7.70 3.25
N LEU A 806 -13.92 6.63 2.76
CA LEU A 806 -14.26 5.90 1.52
C LEU A 806 -15.40 4.88 1.70
N ASN A 807 -15.80 4.63 2.95
CA ASN A 807 -16.72 3.55 3.31
C ASN A 807 -16.25 2.20 2.76
N GLN A 808 -14.93 1.97 2.77
CA GLN A 808 -14.29 0.82 2.15
C GLN A 808 -13.93 -0.20 3.23
N SER A 809 -14.32 -1.47 3.08
CA SER A 809 -13.56 -2.50 3.78
C SER A 809 -12.32 -2.84 2.98
N TYR A 810 -11.16 -2.72 3.63
CA TYR A 810 -9.86 -3.06 3.04
C TYR A 810 -9.58 -4.57 3.02
N VAL A 811 -10.52 -5.39 3.48
CA VAL A 811 -10.37 -6.85 3.57
C VAL A 811 -11.31 -7.51 2.56
N THR A 812 -10.76 -8.29 1.65
CA THR A 812 -11.54 -8.97 0.61
C THR A 812 -12.56 -9.93 1.22
N GLY A 813 -13.77 -9.96 0.66
CA GLY A 813 -14.86 -10.83 1.12
C GLY A 813 -15.49 -10.46 2.48
N TRP A 814 -15.06 -9.37 3.12
CA TRP A 814 -15.56 -8.93 4.43
C TRP A 814 -16.15 -7.52 4.33
N GLY A 815 -17.47 -7.39 4.51
CA GLY A 815 -18.21 -6.13 4.38
C GLY A 815 -18.85 -5.92 3.00
N GLU A 816 -19.87 -5.05 2.92
CA GLU A 816 -20.67 -4.84 1.71
C GLU A 816 -19.90 -4.17 0.57
N LYS A 817 -18.91 -3.33 0.92
CA LYS A 817 -17.97 -2.70 0.00
C LYS A 817 -16.55 -3.16 0.35
N ALA A 818 -16.33 -4.47 0.26
CA ALA A 818 -15.02 -5.09 0.39
C ALA A 818 -14.15 -4.82 -0.85
N SER A 819 -12.83 -4.78 -0.65
CA SER A 819 -11.86 -4.70 -1.74
C SER A 819 -11.97 -5.94 -2.63
N GLN A 820 -11.75 -5.77 -3.93
CA GLN A 820 -11.89 -6.82 -4.95
C GLN A 820 -10.71 -6.91 -5.90
N ASN A 821 -9.98 -5.80 -6.12
CA ASN A 821 -9.00 -5.71 -7.19
C ASN A 821 -7.60 -5.41 -6.65
N GLN A 822 -7.21 -6.08 -5.56
CA GLN A 822 -5.90 -5.85 -4.96
C GLN A 822 -4.77 -6.13 -5.97
N HIS A 823 -3.69 -5.36 -5.94
CA HIS A 823 -2.55 -5.56 -6.83
C HIS A 823 -1.91 -6.94 -6.57
N THR A 824 -2.06 -7.85 -7.53
CA THR A 824 -1.50 -9.19 -7.46
C THR A 824 -1.39 -9.82 -8.85
N ARG A 825 -0.30 -10.55 -9.07
CA ARG A 825 -0.10 -11.33 -10.30
C ARG A 825 -0.99 -12.58 -10.36
N ILE A 826 -1.33 -13.15 -9.18
CA ILE A 826 -1.98 -14.47 -9.07
C ILE A 826 -3.51 -14.37 -9.19
N TYR A 827 -4.12 -13.36 -8.56
CA TYR A 827 -5.58 -13.18 -8.48
C TYR A 827 -6.06 -11.94 -9.25
N ALA A 828 -5.75 -11.92 -10.55
CA ALA A 828 -5.88 -10.74 -11.40
C ALA A 828 -7.21 -10.69 -12.18
N HIS A 829 -8.35 -10.95 -11.53
CA HIS A 829 -9.67 -11.00 -12.18
C HIS A 829 -9.99 -9.74 -13.03
N GLU A 830 -9.56 -8.56 -12.57
CA GLU A 830 -9.76 -7.30 -13.30
C GLU A 830 -9.04 -7.27 -14.67
N LYS A 831 -7.91 -7.98 -14.81
CA LYS A 831 -7.18 -8.12 -16.08
C LYS A 831 -7.62 -9.33 -16.88
N ASP A 832 -7.96 -10.42 -16.19
CA ASP A 832 -8.41 -11.67 -16.81
C ASP A 832 -9.55 -12.27 -15.97
N ALA A 833 -10.77 -12.20 -16.49
CA ALA A 833 -11.98 -12.71 -15.84
C ALA A 833 -11.98 -14.24 -15.61
N ALA A 834 -11.02 -14.98 -16.19
CA ALA A 834 -10.82 -16.40 -15.89
C ALA A 834 -10.09 -16.64 -14.55
N LEU A 835 -9.36 -15.64 -14.04
CA LEU A 835 -8.67 -15.69 -12.75
C LEU A 835 -9.61 -15.21 -11.63
N PRO A 836 -9.49 -15.72 -10.39
CA PRO A 836 -10.33 -15.26 -9.28
C PRO A 836 -9.89 -13.88 -8.78
N HIS A 837 -10.79 -13.21 -8.05
CA HIS A 837 -10.41 -12.13 -7.14
C HIS A 837 -9.51 -12.66 -6.01
N PRO A 838 -8.76 -11.81 -5.29
CA PRO A 838 -7.98 -12.26 -4.14
C PRO A 838 -8.85 -12.98 -3.10
N PRO A 839 -8.31 -14.01 -2.42
CA PRO A 839 -9.08 -14.83 -1.49
C PRO A 839 -9.58 -14.01 -0.31
N ALA A 840 -10.79 -14.31 0.15
CA ALA A 840 -11.38 -13.65 1.31
C ALA A 840 -10.41 -13.64 2.51
N GLY A 841 -10.31 -12.50 3.19
CA GLY A 841 -9.38 -12.30 4.29
C GLY A 841 -8.00 -11.74 3.87
N SER A 842 -7.80 -11.29 2.63
CA SER A 842 -6.60 -10.55 2.22
C SER A 842 -6.74 -9.05 2.50
N LEU A 843 -5.72 -8.44 3.11
CA LEU A 843 -5.71 -7.04 3.53
C LEU A 843 -4.99 -6.17 2.49
N ALA A 844 -5.66 -5.11 2.03
CA ALA A 844 -5.05 -4.08 1.21
C ALA A 844 -4.13 -3.17 2.04
N GLY A 845 -3.04 -2.69 1.42
CA GLY A 845 -2.09 -1.76 2.05
C GLY A 845 -2.74 -0.50 2.62
N GLY A 846 -3.79 0.00 1.96
CA GLY A 846 -4.62 1.11 2.41
C GLY A 846 -4.20 2.45 1.85
N ALA A 847 -4.82 3.51 2.37
CA ALA A 847 -4.58 4.85 1.85
C ALA A 847 -3.13 5.31 2.05
N ASN A 848 -2.54 5.81 0.97
CA ASN A 848 -1.17 6.30 0.89
C ASN A 848 -1.16 7.72 0.32
N ALA A 849 -0.89 8.71 1.17
CA ALA A 849 -0.82 10.12 0.79
C ALA A 849 0.42 10.47 -0.06
N GLY A 850 1.41 9.57 -0.15
CA GLY A 850 2.58 9.72 -1.00
C GLY A 850 2.28 9.52 -2.49
N LEU A 851 1.24 8.74 -2.82
CA LEU A 851 0.89 8.35 -4.19
C LEU A 851 2.10 7.72 -4.92
N ASP A 852 2.75 6.76 -4.26
CA ASP A 852 4.02 6.15 -4.69
C ASP A 852 3.88 5.16 -5.88
N ASP A 853 2.74 5.17 -6.56
CA ASP A 853 2.51 4.46 -7.81
C ASP A 853 1.92 5.39 -8.88
N PRO A 854 2.29 5.22 -10.18
CA PRO A 854 1.83 6.09 -11.25
C PRO A 854 0.30 6.16 -11.36
N TYR A 855 -0.40 5.04 -11.15
CA TYR A 855 -1.85 4.96 -11.28
C TYR A 855 -2.56 5.79 -10.20
N ALA A 856 -2.16 5.64 -8.94
CA ALA A 856 -2.66 6.41 -7.82
C ALA A 856 -2.28 7.89 -7.96
N LYS A 857 -1.09 8.20 -8.49
CA LYS A 857 -0.67 9.58 -8.73
C LYS A 857 -1.56 10.26 -9.78
N ASP A 858 -1.78 9.61 -10.92
CA ASP A 858 -2.69 10.13 -11.95
C ASP A 858 -4.11 10.32 -11.41
N LEU A 859 -4.63 9.30 -10.70
CA LEU A 859 -6.02 9.29 -10.28
C LEU A 859 -6.31 10.16 -9.06
N LEU A 860 -5.40 10.18 -8.08
CA LEU A 860 -5.67 10.67 -6.72
C LEU A 860 -4.90 11.95 -6.38
N THR A 861 -4.21 12.59 -7.32
CA THR A 861 -3.52 13.87 -7.05
C THR A 861 -4.48 14.88 -6.42
N GLY A 862 -4.10 15.41 -5.25
CA GLY A 862 -4.90 16.35 -4.47
C GLY A 862 -5.89 15.71 -3.50
N CYS A 863 -5.93 14.38 -3.38
CA CYS A 863 -6.71 13.66 -2.38
C CYS A 863 -6.40 14.15 -0.95
N LYS A 864 -7.41 14.09 -0.07
CA LYS A 864 -7.15 14.14 1.37
C LYS A 864 -6.61 12.79 1.82
N PRO A 865 -5.78 12.71 2.87
CA PRO A 865 -5.08 11.48 3.24
C PRO A 865 -5.94 10.21 3.30
N MET A 866 -7.15 10.24 3.90
CA MET A 866 -8.06 9.08 3.95
C MET A 866 -8.73 8.72 2.61
N PHE A 867 -8.66 9.61 1.62
CA PHE A 867 -9.17 9.42 0.25
C PHE A 867 -8.09 8.96 -0.73
N CYS A 868 -6.82 8.88 -0.32
CA CYS A 868 -5.70 8.48 -1.16
C CYS A 868 -5.60 6.94 -1.29
N TYR A 869 -6.71 6.30 -1.66
CA TYR A 869 -6.81 4.86 -1.94
C TYR A 869 -7.75 4.63 -3.12
N VAL A 870 -7.43 3.64 -3.95
CA VAL A 870 -8.30 3.14 -5.02
C VAL A 870 -8.25 1.62 -5.05
N ASP A 871 -9.40 0.96 -5.18
CA ASP A 871 -9.49 -0.50 -5.32
C ASP A 871 -9.31 -0.90 -6.79
N ASP A 872 -8.07 -0.82 -7.27
CA ASP A 872 -7.69 -1.12 -8.65
C ASP A 872 -6.38 -1.92 -8.67
N ILE A 873 -6.28 -2.87 -9.59
CA ILE A 873 -5.14 -3.78 -9.70
C ILE A 873 -3.85 -3.07 -10.11
N GLU A 874 -3.93 -1.89 -10.72
CA GLU A 874 -2.74 -1.10 -11.09
C GLU A 874 -2.18 -0.30 -9.91
N SER A 875 -2.93 -0.11 -8.82
CA SER A 875 -2.49 0.68 -7.65
C SER A 875 -1.73 -0.16 -6.63
N TYR A 876 -0.46 -0.47 -6.91
CA TYR A 876 0.37 -1.23 -5.96
C TYR A 876 0.65 -0.46 -4.65
N ALA A 877 0.77 0.88 -4.68
CA ALA A 877 1.13 1.63 -3.48
C ALA A 877 -0.05 1.86 -2.52
N THR A 878 -1.29 1.64 -2.97
CA THR A 878 -2.49 1.76 -2.12
C THR A 878 -3.24 0.44 -1.93
N ASN A 879 -3.16 -0.49 -2.89
CA ASN A 879 -4.06 -1.64 -2.96
C ASN A 879 -3.38 -3.01 -3.15
N GLU A 880 -2.08 -3.15 -2.90
CA GLU A 880 -1.42 -4.46 -2.97
C GLU A 880 -1.90 -5.44 -1.87
N VAL A 881 -1.46 -6.70 -1.94
CA VAL A 881 -1.51 -7.67 -0.84
C VAL A 881 -0.11 -7.88 -0.26
N ALA A 882 0.05 -8.19 1.02
CA ALA A 882 1.36 -8.58 1.56
C ALA A 882 1.27 -9.48 2.80
N ILE A 883 2.25 -10.37 2.99
CA ILE A 883 2.32 -11.30 4.13
C ILE A 883 2.39 -10.60 5.48
N ASN A 884 3.08 -9.46 5.58
CA ASN A 884 3.17 -8.68 6.83
C ASN A 884 1.86 -7.93 7.15
N TRP A 885 1.09 -7.57 6.12
CA TRP A 885 -0.23 -6.97 6.30
C TRP A 885 -1.23 -8.02 6.77
N ASN A 886 -1.22 -9.16 6.10
CA ASN A 886 -2.07 -10.29 6.45
C ASN A 886 -1.69 -10.93 7.80
N SER A 887 -0.44 -10.87 8.24
CA SER A 887 -0.03 -11.39 9.56
C SER A 887 -0.54 -10.50 10.69
N ALA A 888 -0.54 -9.18 10.50
CA ALA A 888 -1.16 -8.23 11.43
C ALA A 888 -2.68 -8.47 11.50
N LEU A 889 -3.35 -8.67 10.35
CA LEU A 889 -4.76 -9.04 10.31
C LEU A 889 -5.02 -10.38 10.99
N ALA A 890 -4.22 -11.41 10.73
CA ALA A 890 -4.39 -12.74 11.33
C ALA A 890 -4.21 -12.70 12.85
N TRP A 891 -3.27 -11.92 13.37
CA TRP A 891 -3.07 -11.73 14.80
C TRP A 891 -4.29 -11.05 15.45
N VAL A 892 -4.74 -9.93 14.87
CA VAL A 892 -5.90 -9.17 15.39
C VAL A 892 -7.20 -9.97 15.25
N ALA A 893 -7.42 -10.63 14.11
CA ALA A 893 -8.57 -11.52 13.91
C ALA A 893 -8.57 -12.67 14.92
N SER A 894 -7.39 -13.21 15.25
CA SER A 894 -7.25 -14.20 16.32
C SER A 894 -7.71 -13.63 17.66
N PHE A 895 -7.23 -12.43 18.04
CA PHE A 895 -7.68 -11.75 19.24
C PHE A 895 -9.19 -11.52 19.26
N LEU A 896 -9.76 -10.97 18.19
CA LEU A 896 -11.19 -10.63 18.09
C LEU A 896 -12.08 -11.87 18.22
N ALA A 897 -11.72 -12.96 17.57
CA ALA A 897 -12.45 -14.22 17.64
C ALA A 897 -12.46 -14.83 19.06
N ASP A 898 -11.48 -14.50 19.91
CA ASP A 898 -11.45 -14.94 21.31
C ASP A 898 -12.38 -14.12 22.23
N GLN A 899 -12.90 -12.97 21.77
CA GLN A 899 -13.70 -12.07 22.61
C GLN A 899 -15.14 -12.55 22.80
N GLY A 900 -15.63 -13.45 21.93
CA GLY A 900 -17.02 -13.92 21.96
C GLY A 900 -18.00 -12.75 21.99
N ASN A 901 -18.87 -12.69 23.00
CA ASN A 901 -19.83 -11.59 23.13
C ASN A 901 -19.22 -10.23 23.54
N GLY A 902 -17.92 -10.13 23.81
CA GLY A 902 -17.28 -8.90 24.31
C GLY A 902 -17.49 -8.66 25.81
N GLU A 903 -17.93 -9.68 26.55
CA GLU A 903 -18.21 -9.59 27.98
C GLU A 903 -16.91 -9.31 28.79
N PRO A 904 -17.01 -8.65 29.96
CA PRO A 904 -15.89 -8.54 30.88
C PRO A 904 -15.31 -9.93 31.22
N ALA A 905 -13.98 -10.00 31.34
CA ALA A 905 -13.33 -11.21 31.83
C ALA A 905 -13.93 -11.60 33.21
N PRO A 906 -14.31 -12.86 33.44
CA PRO A 906 -14.89 -13.28 34.71
C PRO A 906 -13.96 -12.94 35.89
N ALA A 907 -14.54 -12.48 37.00
CA ALA A 907 -13.77 -12.24 38.21
C ALA A 907 -13.06 -13.52 38.66
N VAL A 908 -11.76 -13.41 38.89
CA VAL A 908 -10.90 -14.50 39.36
C VAL A 908 -11.38 -15.01 40.72
N SER A 909 -11.99 -16.19 40.75
CA SER A 909 -12.53 -16.82 41.97
C SER A 909 -11.66 -17.96 42.52
N CYS A 910 -10.42 -18.04 42.07
CA CYS A 910 -9.42 -18.96 42.60
C CYS A 910 -8.04 -18.31 42.70
N ARG A 911 -7.20 -18.86 43.56
CA ARG A 911 -5.78 -18.57 43.64
C ARG A 911 -5.00 -19.83 43.34
N ALA A 912 -4.01 -19.76 42.46
CA ALA A 912 -3.14 -20.88 42.14
C ALA A 912 -1.68 -20.53 42.50
N THR A 913 -0.98 -21.52 43.06
CA THR A 913 0.44 -21.44 43.38
C THR A 913 1.15 -22.61 42.73
N TYR A 914 2.14 -22.31 41.87
CA TYR A 914 3.03 -23.31 41.29
C TYR A 914 4.35 -23.28 42.03
N THR A 915 4.75 -24.43 42.59
CA THR A 915 6.01 -24.58 43.32
C THR A 915 6.87 -25.61 42.60
N ASN A 916 7.99 -25.17 42.04
CA ASN A 916 9.03 -26.06 41.54
C ASN A 916 9.99 -26.40 42.70
N TYR A 917 10.10 -27.67 43.07
CA TYR A 917 10.99 -28.13 44.14
C TYR A 917 12.45 -28.34 43.68
N GLY A 918 12.75 -27.99 42.44
CA GLY A 918 14.09 -28.02 41.86
C GLY A 918 14.25 -29.09 40.80
N ASP A 919 15.17 -28.84 39.87
CA ASP A 919 15.60 -29.84 38.90
C ASP A 919 16.40 -30.94 39.60
N TRP A 920 16.26 -32.17 39.14
CA TRP A 920 17.07 -33.30 39.59
C TRP A 920 18.55 -33.09 39.24
N ALA A 921 19.44 -33.75 39.97
CA ALA A 921 20.89 -33.55 39.84
C ALA A 921 21.44 -33.88 38.44
N ASP A 922 20.80 -34.82 37.73
CA ASP A 922 21.13 -35.24 36.37
C ASP A 922 20.50 -34.35 35.27
N LYS A 923 19.74 -33.32 35.67
CA LYS A 923 18.99 -32.42 34.78
C LYS A 923 17.98 -33.13 33.88
N SER A 924 17.62 -34.38 34.17
CA SER A 924 16.67 -35.16 33.35
C SER A 924 15.20 -34.84 33.64
N GLY A 925 14.94 -34.09 34.71
CA GLY A 925 13.60 -33.69 35.12
C GLY A 925 13.55 -32.84 36.38
N PHE A 926 12.34 -32.61 36.87
CA PHE A 926 12.04 -31.82 38.06
C PHE A 926 10.77 -32.33 38.73
N THR A 927 10.58 -31.94 39.98
CA THR A 927 9.37 -32.21 40.76
C THR A 927 8.67 -30.90 41.09
N ALA A 928 7.36 -30.81 40.84
CA ALA A 928 6.59 -29.62 41.12
C ALA A 928 5.22 -29.96 41.75
N GLN A 929 4.64 -28.96 42.42
CA GLN A 929 3.29 -29.02 42.97
C GLN A 929 2.50 -27.79 42.52
N LEU A 930 1.23 -28.02 42.18
CA LEU A 930 0.26 -26.97 41.93
C LEU A 930 -0.82 -27.02 43.01
N THR A 931 -1.00 -25.88 43.67
CA THR A 931 -1.97 -25.68 44.73
C THR A 931 -3.06 -24.74 44.23
N VAL A 932 -4.34 -25.08 44.43
CA VAL A 932 -5.49 -24.26 44.03
C VAL A 932 -6.39 -24.01 45.22
N THR A 933 -6.61 -22.74 45.52
CA THR A 933 -7.51 -22.26 46.58
C THR A 933 -8.75 -21.66 45.94
N ASN A 934 -9.93 -22.05 46.41
CA ASN A 934 -11.18 -21.40 46.03
C ASN A 934 -11.31 -20.09 46.80
N THR A 935 -11.18 -18.95 46.12
CA THR A 935 -11.34 -17.61 46.70
C THR A 935 -12.74 -17.03 46.51
N GLY A 936 -13.62 -17.78 45.83
CA GLY A 936 -15.02 -17.43 45.65
C GLY A 936 -15.89 -17.72 46.88
N THR A 937 -17.18 -17.43 46.76
CA THR A 937 -18.18 -17.60 47.83
C THR A 937 -19.00 -18.89 47.72
N LYS A 938 -18.85 -19.65 46.63
CA LYS A 938 -19.55 -20.92 46.38
C LYS A 938 -18.54 -22.07 46.36
N ALA A 939 -18.98 -23.25 46.82
CA ALA A 939 -18.18 -24.46 46.68
C ALA A 939 -18.01 -24.83 45.20
N ILE A 940 -16.81 -25.27 44.85
CA ILE A 940 -16.49 -25.86 43.54
C ILE A 940 -16.66 -27.36 43.67
N ASP A 941 -17.48 -27.98 42.82
CA ASP A 941 -17.75 -29.41 42.82
C ASP A 941 -17.34 -29.99 41.46
N GLY A 942 -16.24 -30.74 41.45
CA GLY A 942 -15.52 -31.08 40.24
C GLY A 942 -14.55 -29.96 39.86
N TRP A 943 -13.28 -30.31 39.69
CA TRP A 943 -12.27 -29.35 39.25
C TRP A 943 -11.35 -29.93 38.18
N THR A 944 -11.06 -29.08 37.20
CA THR A 944 -10.08 -29.29 36.13
C THR A 944 -9.13 -28.11 36.13
N VAL A 945 -7.85 -28.38 36.38
CA VAL A 945 -6.78 -27.40 36.27
C VAL A 945 -6.10 -27.55 34.92
N ARG A 946 -5.90 -26.44 34.21
CA ARG A 946 -5.17 -26.41 32.93
C ARG A 946 -4.08 -25.35 32.97
N PHE A 947 -2.88 -25.72 32.52
CA PHE A 947 -1.73 -24.84 32.35
C PHE A 947 -0.84 -25.33 31.19
N ALA A 948 0.01 -24.46 30.64
CA ALA A 948 0.94 -24.82 29.58
C ALA A 948 2.39 -24.81 30.09
N PHE A 949 3.15 -25.84 29.69
CA PHE A 949 4.60 -25.82 29.75
C PHE A 949 5.16 -24.90 28.65
N LEU A 950 6.22 -24.17 28.97
CA LEU A 950 6.73 -23.08 28.13
C LEU A 950 8.10 -23.39 27.52
N GLY A 951 8.81 -24.39 28.04
CA GLY A 951 10.17 -24.76 27.65
C GLY A 951 10.30 -26.24 27.29
N GLY A 952 9.29 -26.82 26.62
CA GLY A 952 9.34 -28.21 26.13
C GLY A 952 9.24 -29.31 27.20
N GLN A 953 8.83 -28.97 28.43
CA GLN A 953 8.71 -29.94 29.51
C GLN A 953 7.66 -31.04 29.20
N ARG A 954 7.87 -32.26 29.69
CA ARG A 954 6.93 -33.38 29.55
C ARG A 954 6.56 -34.00 30.89
N LEU A 955 5.27 -34.04 31.19
CA LEU A 955 4.68 -34.74 32.32
C LEU A 955 5.05 -36.23 32.24
N ARG A 956 5.61 -36.76 33.34
CA ARG A 956 5.88 -38.21 33.50
C ARG A 956 4.77 -38.90 34.28
N GLU A 957 4.45 -38.34 35.44
CA GLU A 957 3.47 -38.88 36.38
C GLU A 957 2.94 -37.76 37.28
N ALA A 958 1.74 -37.95 37.83
CA ALA A 958 1.11 -37.05 38.78
C ALA A 958 0.42 -37.83 39.90
N TRP A 959 0.24 -37.19 41.06
CA TRP A 959 -0.49 -37.73 42.20
C TRP A 959 -1.48 -36.72 42.76
N SER A 960 -2.52 -37.21 43.45
CA SER A 960 -3.66 -36.41 43.92
C SER A 960 -4.49 -35.74 42.81
N ALA A 961 -4.24 -36.09 41.54
CA ALA A 961 -5.03 -35.71 40.37
C ALA A 961 -4.81 -36.74 39.25
N GLU A 962 -5.76 -36.81 38.32
CA GLU A 962 -5.56 -37.47 37.02
C GLU A 962 -5.07 -36.42 36.02
N ALA A 963 -3.80 -36.51 35.60
CA ALA A 963 -3.18 -35.52 34.73
C ALA A 963 -2.79 -36.12 33.37
N THR A 964 -3.05 -35.37 32.31
CA THR A 964 -2.67 -35.69 30.93
C THR A 964 -2.00 -34.49 30.29
N GLN A 965 -1.17 -34.73 29.27
CA GLN A 965 -0.54 -33.67 28.48
C GLN A 965 -0.83 -33.88 26.99
N SER A 966 -1.20 -32.80 26.30
CA SER A 966 -1.26 -32.73 24.84
C SER A 966 -0.44 -31.52 24.38
N GLY A 967 0.55 -31.75 23.51
CA GLY A 967 1.53 -30.71 23.15
C GLY A 967 2.18 -30.11 24.40
N ALA A 968 2.07 -28.79 24.54
CA ALA A 968 2.52 -28.06 25.73
C ALA A 968 1.54 -28.08 26.91
N THR A 969 0.26 -28.40 26.69
CA THR A 969 -0.79 -28.20 27.70
C THR A 969 -0.97 -29.41 28.60
N VAL A 970 -0.90 -29.19 29.91
CA VAL A 970 -1.27 -30.14 30.95
C VAL A 970 -2.70 -29.88 31.42
N THR A 971 -3.50 -30.95 31.50
CA THR A 971 -4.86 -30.94 32.06
C THR A 971 -4.92 -31.93 33.22
N ALA A 972 -5.14 -31.43 34.44
CA ALA A 972 -5.25 -32.21 35.67
C ALA A 972 -6.67 -32.15 36.22
N ARG A 973 -7.28 -33.30 36.50
CA ARG A 973 -8.65 -33.42 37.02
C ARG A 973 -8.66 -33.98 38.43
N ASN A 974 -9.66 -33.57 39.20
CA ASN A 974 -9.88 -34.09 40.54
C ASN A 974 -10.04 -35.61 40.55
N THR A 975 -9.62 -36.22 41.64
CA THR A 975 -10.02 -37.59 41.98
C THR A 975 -11.36 -37.56 42.73
N THR A 976 -11.94 -38.72 43.00
CA THR A 976 -13.18 -38.81 43.80
C THR A 976 -12.99 -38.31 45.24
N THR A 977 -11.78 -38.35 45.79
CA THR A 977 -11.51 -38.01 47.21
C THR A 977 -11.28 -36.52 47.46
N ASN A 978 -10.96 -35.75 46.42
CA ASN A 978 -10.69 -34.30 46.53
C ASN A 978 -11.54 -33.46 45.57
N GLN A 979 -12.67 -33.99 45.12
CA GLN A 979 -13.57 -33.37 44.14
C GLN A 979 -14.10 -31.98 44.54
N ARG A 980 -14.38 -31.78 45.83
CA ARG A 980 -15.09 -30.59 46.32
C ARG A 980 -14.15 -29.62 47.03
N ILE A 981 -14.08 -28.38 46.54
CA ILE A 981 -13.29 -27.28 47.13
C ILE A 981 -14.25 -26.26 47.75
N GLN A 982 -14.36 -26.25 49.08
CA GLN A 982 -15.17 -25.24 49.80
C GLN A 982 -14.59 -23.83 49.63
N PRO A 983 -15.40 -22.76 49.79
CA PRO A 983 -14.88 -21.39 49.89
C PRO A 983 -13.75 -21.28 50.91
N GLY A 984 -12.61 -20.70 50.51
CA GLY A 984 -11.39 -20.58 51.32
C GLY A 984 -10.57 -21.87 51.46
N ALA A 985 -11.07 -23.02 51.00
CA ALA A 985 -10.33 -24.28 51.04
C ALA A 985 -9.40 -24.44 49.83
N THR A 986 -8.45 -25.34 49.99
CA THR A 986 -7.36 -25.57 49.06
C THR A 986 -7.24 -27.05 48.71
N VAL A 987 -6.96 -27.34 47.43
CA VAL A 987 -6.51 -28.63 46.95
C VAL A 987 -5.12 -28.50 46.35
N TYR A 988 -4.39 -29.61 46.26
CA TYR A 988 -3.09 -29.64 45.59
C TYR A 988 -2.93 -30.95 44.82
N PHE A 989 -2.09 -30.91 43.79
CA PHE A 989 -1.56 -32.09 43.14
C PHE A 989 -0.08 -31.87 42.83
N GLY A 990 0.71 -32.94 42.90
CA GLY A 990 2.11 -32.92 42.54
C GLY A 990 2.38 -33.75 41.30
N PHE A 991 3.50 -33.48 40.64
CA PHE A 991 3.92 -34.21 39.45
C PHE A 991 5.43 -34.19 39.25
N ASN A 992 5.91 -35.19 38.51
CA ASN A 992 7.26 -35.25 37.97
C ASN A 992 7.21 -34.98 36.46
N ALA A 993 8.16 -34.22 35.94
CA ALA A 993 8.26 -33.91 34.51
C ALA A 993 9.71 -33.86 34.02
N THR A 994 9.94 -34.08 32.73
CA THR A 994 11.25 -33.86 32.08
C THR A 994 11.43 -32.41 31.69
N THR A 995 12.70 -32.00 31.59
CA THR A 995 13.11 -30.75 30.94
C THR A 995 14.08 -31.09 29.80
N PRO A 996 14.05 -30.37 28.66
CA PRO A 996 15.04 -30.55 27.58
C PRO A 996 16.41 -29.94 27.89
N GLY A 997 16.63 -29.42 29.11
CA GLY A 997 17.91 -28.83 29.53
C GLY A 997 18.04 -27.31 29.31
N GLY A 998 16.97 -26.64 28.86
CA GLY A 998 16.85 -25.17 28.78
C GLY A 998 16.17 -24.55 30.01
N PRO A 999 15.76 -23.26 29.92
CA PRO A 999 15.00 -22.60 30.98
C PRO A 999 13.76 -23.41 31.40
N ASN A 1000 13.51 -23.48 32.71
CA ASN A 1000 12.35 -24.16 33.28
C ASN A 1000 11.40 -23.15 33.96
N PRO A 1001 10.82 -22.19 33.21
CA PRO A 1001 9.95 -21.18 33.81
C PRO A 1001 8.65 -21.81 34.32
N ALA A 1002 8.17 -21.30 35.45
CA ALA A 1002 6.87 -21.69 35.99
C ALA A 1002 5.75 -21.22 35.04
N PRO A 1003 4.68 -22.01 34.85
CA PRO A 1003 3.49 -21.59 34.13
C PRO A 1003 2.89 -20.34 34.76
N GLU A 1004 2.61 -19.37 33.90
CA GLU A 1004 2.05 -18.09 34.28
C GLU A 1004 0.52 -18.11 34.23
N LEU A 1005 -0.03 -18.78 33.24
CA LEU A 1005 -1.47 -18.99 33.12
C LEU A 1005 -1.86 -20.33 33.74
N ILE A 1006 -2.59 -20.28 34.85
CA ILE A 1006 -3.23 -21.45 35.47
C ILE A 1006 -4.72 -21.18 35.56
N THR A 1007 -5.51 -22.12 35.07
CA THR A 1007 -6.97 -22.00 35.06
C THR A 1007 -7.62 -23.14 35.83
N LEU A 1008 -8.79 -22.86 36.40
CA LEU A 1008 -9.65 -23.78 37.14
C LEU A 1008 -11.03 -23.76 36.48
N ASN A 1009 -11.45 -24.90 35.91
CA ASN A 1009 -12.71 -25.03 35.18
C ASN A 1009 -12.90 -23.96 34.09
N GLY A 1010 -11.80 -23.59 33.42
CA GLY A 1010 -11.79 -22.57 32.36
C GLY A 1010 -11.63 -21.12 32.85
N ALA A 1011 -11.77 -20.85 34.16
CA ALA A 1011 -11.53 -19.52 34.72
C ALA A 1011 -10.07 -19.37 35.19
N ALA A 1012 -9.42 -18.24 34.92
CA ALA A 1012 -8.07 -18.01 35.42
C ALA A 1012 -8.03 -17.86 36.94
N CYS A 1013 -6.96 -18.39 37.54
CA CYS A 1013 -6.66 -18.19 38.95
C CYS A 1013 -5.64 -17.06 39.14
N GLY A 1014 -5.83 -16.28 40.20
CA GLY A 1014 -4.88 -15.27 40.64
C GLY A 1014 -3.63 -15.96 41.17
N ARG A 1015 -2.47 -15.32 41.04
CA ARG A 1015 -1.23 -15.88 41.58
C ARG A 1015 -1.07 -15.54 43.07
N SER A 1016 -0.33 -16.37 43.80
CA SER A 1016 0.21 -16.03 45.12
C SER A 1016 1.66 -15.63 45.00
#